data_AF-U4R2Z6-F1
#
_entry.id   AF-U4R2Z6-F1
#
_cell.length_a   1.000
_cell.length_b   1.000
_cell.length_c   1.000
_cell.angle_alpha   90.00
_cell.angle_beta   90.00
_cell.angle_gamma   90.00
#
_symmetry.space_group_name_H-M   'P 1'
#
loop_
_entity.id
_entity.type
_entity.pdbx_description
1 polymer ?
#
loop_
_entity_poly.entity_id
_entity_poly.type
_entity_poly.pdbx_seq_one_letter_code
_entity_poly.pdbx_strand_id
1 'polypeptide(L)'
;MGDQNIKLAIFSKGDDKFIEDIANKLSEDYDIKKITVNMLNMEKLEEGMNWADICWFEWCDELLVYAGRLDIAKEKKIICRLHSYEAFTNYPARVNWNCVDCLIFVSETIRKYAINTFGIDEKITTVIPNGVDLSQFSFENRSYGFNVAYAGYINYKKGPMLLLQVFKALYDYDNRYNFYIAGQFQDSRYLLYFKQMVEELGLETNYHFEGWQKNLDKWLEDKNYILCTSVLESQNMSVMQAMAKGIKPIIHNFAGASEIYPHKYLWNTVNEATFKITDNEYNSVEYRIFVDDNYSLDMQLKSIMSLLEDISARNKHITGFDYKNYWIKRLNSKFDIEGVGFIGLGEIYNQFLYKNRIHLLDAIVNKLFDNINSKRVLELGPGTGIFTELFHNNKVTGYEAVDISERSVSELSKIYPEYLFKNGDISNQTYYSGKYDLIFAADVLLHITDETRYKRVLENISIHLDTNGFCIILDPISVLQVKSKSPHMVIRDREYVEKILEACGLELVEMLPVSYFMNYPFDKDLVGKCGEAAMQLFSTLPEIFKDSELSNHEKNIIGEYLMLKDRQLTCNKNMGLTEKLLIIKKKTNPCKISIKLQEIYDTDSIREQIALIQKQIKQNQKLWHKFSGKADILRLLEKDDNPTFEYIRDKINEFISYETNDFDTFDFTTAQVIIGKREKFHRYELIEFILNNSQDKKLIINNIWYDLYNKEYILPQQIESSKNSHEILSITSNILKKGAVYKNNISGFISDPQIKAEVEENYLAYMWERGIPASQFLPLNVYLKIAERYTFASGFMNNESRVLEAPCGFGYGAAYLSKVCNSVEAIDIAEDNIRFANRAYRQSNVRWNRGDVTCLPYHAGEFDVYVSFEVFEHLPVDMTVKHVEEAYRVLNKGGKFIISTPNKAMRRNVHNPFHIKEYEIEEFSTILSKVFDKVDFYSVENYKVEKGVKMTANNMIAVCEK
;
A
#
# COMPACT_ATOMS: atom_id res chain seq x y z
N MET A 1 30.57 31.60 -14.86
CA MET A 1 30.38 31.10 -13.49
C MET A 1 31.53 30.15 -13.25
N GLY A 2 32.36 30.40 -12.21
CA GLY A 2 33.63 29.68 -12.01
C GLY A 2 33.43 28.19 -11.72
N ASP A 3 34.39 27.37 -12.14
CA ASP A 3 34.48 25.93 -11.91
C ASP A 3 34.26 25.60 -10.43
N GLN A 4 33.05 25.14 -10.09
CA GLN A 4 32.83 24.36 -8.88
C GLN A 4 32.90 22.90 -9.29
N ASN A 5 33.90 22.17 -8.79
CA ASN A 5 33.92 20.71 -8.89
C ASN A 5 32.63 20.17 -8.27
N ILE A 6 31.88 19.37 -9.04
CA ILE A 6 30.63 18.75 -8.61
C ILE A 6 30.91 17.84 -7.40
N LYS A 7 30.12 17.98 -6.34
CA LYS A 7 30.27 17.20 -5.11
C LYS A 7 29.45 15.92 -5.19
N LEU A 8 30.12 14.78 -5.05
CA LEU A 8 29.51 13.45 -5.09
C LEU A 8 29.66 12.76 -3.73
N ALA A 9 28.56 12.52 -3.03
CA ALA A 9 28.54 11.67 -1.84
C ALA A 9 28.17 10.24 -2.22
N ILE A 10 29.01 9.27 -1.83
CA ILE A 10 28.77 7.84 -2.03
C ILE A 10 28.47 7.21 -0.67
N PHE A 11 27.26 6.68 -0.51
CA PHE A 11 26.78 6.05 0.72
C PHE A 11 26.86 4.52 0.62
N SER A 12 27.40 3.89 1.66
CA SER A 12 27.47 2.43 1.81
C SER A 12 27.36 2.00 3.27
N LYS A 13 27.15 0.69 3.52
CA LYS A 13 27.24 0.08 4.87
C LYS A 13 28.61 -0.55 5.16
N GLY A 14 29.63 -0.25 4.36
CA GLY A 14 30.99 -0.78 4.50
C GLY A 14 31.29 -2.02 3.65
N ASP A 15 30.39 -2.46 2.77
CA ASP A 15 30.73 -3.37 1.67
C ASP A 15 30.98 -2.55 0.40
N ASP A 16 32.26 -2.25 0.16
CA ASP A 16 32.71 -1.29 -0.86
C ASP A 16 33.39 -1.96 -2.06
N LYS A 17 33.28 -3.28 -2.18
CA LYS A 17 34.02 -4.11 -3.15
C LYS A 17 33.83 -3.69 -4.61
N PHE A 18 32.73 -3.03 -4.94
CA PHE A 18 32.39 -2.62 -6.31
C PHE A 18 32.56 -1.12 -6.57
N ILE A 19 32.81 -0.32 -5.54
CA ILE A 19 32.76 1.14 -5.63
C ILE A 19 34.12 1.81 -5.37
N GLU A 20 35.08 1.10 -4.77
CA GLU A 20 36.39 1.67 -4.41
C GLU A 20 37.19 2.11 -5.63
N ASP A 21 37.37 1.25 -6.64
CA ASP A 21 38.08 1.60 -7.87
C ASP A 21 37.36 2.70 -8.66
N ILE A 22 36.03 2.68 -8.66
CA ILE A 22 35.19 3.70 -9.30
C ILE A 22 35.38 5.05 -8.60
N ALA A 23 35.30 5.09 -7.26
CA ALA A 23 35.46 6.30 -6.48
C ALA A 23 36.87 6.88 -6.61
N ASN A 24 37.90 6.04 -6.59
CA ASN A 24 39.29 6.47 -6.79
C ASN A 24 39.46 7.14 -8.15
N LYS A 25 38.91 6.56 -9.22
CA LYS A 25 39.05 7.13 -10.56
C LYS A 25 38.21 8.39 -10.75
N LEU A 26 36.97 8.41 -10.25
CA LEU A 26 36.12 9.59 -10.32
C LEU A 26 36.66 10.78 -9.49
N SER A 27 37.53 10.54 -8.51
CA SER A 27 38.14 11.61 -7.71
C SER A 27 39.06 12.55 -8.50
N GLU A 28 39.43 12.16 -9.74
CA GLU A 28 40.15 13.02 -10.67
C GLU A 28 39.28 14.18 -11.19
N ASP A 29 37.95 13.97 -11.28
CA ASP A 29 36.99 14.90 -11.90
C ASP A 29 35.92 15.45 -10.92
N TYR A 30 35.68 14.77 -9.79
CA TYR A 30 34.64 15.09 -8.81
C TYR A 30 35.21 15.28 -7.40
N ASP A 31 34.61 16.17 -6.59
CA ASP A 31 34.88 16.23 -5.15
C ASP A 31 34.07 15.13 -4.47
N ILE A 32 34.73 14.05 -4.03
CA ILE A 32 34.06 12.83 -3.56
C ILE A 32 34.16 12.68 -2.05
N LYS A 33 33.02 12.40 -1.40
CA LYS A 33 32.96 11.86 -0.04
C LYS A 33 32.33 10.48 -0.03
N LYS A 34 33.11 9.49 0.39
CA LYS A 34 32.59 8.18 0.73
C LYS A 34 32.18 8.15 2.20
N ILE A 35 30.92 7.83 2.46
CA ILE A 35 30.31 7.94 3.79
C ILE A 35 29.71 6.58 4.15
N THR A 36 30.33 5.90 5.12
CA THR A 36 29.81 4.66 5.67
C THR A 36 28.78 4.97 6.76
N VAL A 37 27.53 4.54 6.53
CA VAL A 37 26.39 4.78 7.42
C VAL A 37 25.87 3.45 7.97
N ASN A 38 25.54 3.45 9.26
CA ASN A 38 24.86 2.37 9.96
C ASN A 38 23.76 2.94 10.87
N MET A 39 22.99 2.07 11.52
CA MET A 39 21.86 2.49 12.35
C MET A 39 22.24 3.38 13.55
N LEU A 40 23.53 3.45 13.93
CA LEU A 40 24.01 4.21 15.07
C LEU A 40 24.52 5.62 14.69
N ASN A 41 24.57 5.97 13.40
CA ASN A 41 25.16 7.24 12.94
C ASN A 41 24.42 7.85 11.73
N MET A 42 23.09 7.72 11.70
CA MET A 42 22.25 8.22 10.62
C MET A 42 22.40 9.73 10.38
N GLU A 43 22.85 10.52 11.37
CA GLU A 43 23.13 11.96 11.16
C GLU A 43 24.16 12.20 10.04
N LYS A 44 25.12 11.29 9.84
CA LYS A 44 26.14 11.40 8.77
C LYS A 44 25.55 11.30 7.37
N LEU A 45 24.43 10.59 7.23
CA LEU A 45 23.71 10.51 5.96
C LEU A 45 23.17 11.89 5.58
N GLU A 46 22.51 12.56 6.52
CA GLU A 46 21.91 13.88 6.29
C GLU A 46 23.00 14.93 6.05
N GLU A 47 24.09 14.91 6.82
CA GLU A 47 25.25 15.79 6.60
C GLU A 47 25.86 15.59 5.21
N GLY A 48 26.03 14.33 4.80
CA GLY A 48 26.53 13.97 3.47
C GLY A 48 25.62 14.45 2.35
N MET A 49 24.31 14.24 2.51
CA MET A 49 23.30 14.69 1.54
C MET A 49 23.26 16.21 1.45
N ASN A 50 23.38 16.92 2.58
CA ASN A 50 23.47 18.38 2.61
C ASN A 50 24.69 18.88 1.83
N TRP A 51 25.84 18.25 2.01
CA TRP A 51 27.09 18.64 1.38
C TRP A 51 27.15 18.38 -0.13
N ALA A 52 26.56 17.28 -0.61
CA ALA A 52 26.70 16.83 -2.00
C ALA A 52 25.74 17.49 -2.98
N ASP A 53 26.13 17.53 -4.26
CA ASP A 53 25.25 17.85 -5.39
C ASP A 53 24.58 16.56 -5.92
N ILE A 54 25.34 15.46 -5.96
CA ILE A 54 24.89 14.12 -6.32
C ILE A 54 25.08 13.16 -5.14
N CYS A 55 24.03 12.43 -4.81
CA CYS A 55 24.00 11.40 -3.78
C CYS A 55 23.90 10.02 -4.43
N TRP A 56 24.98 9.25 -4.39
CA TRP A 56 25.05 7.87 -4.88
C TRP A 56 24.85 6.90 -3.72
N PHE A 57 23.84 6.03 -3.83
CA PHE A 57 23.61 4.91 -2.92
C PHE A 57 24.07 3.61 -3.60
N GLU A 58 25.13 2.99 -3.07
CA GLU A 58 25.71 1.80 -3.70
C GLU A 58 24.82 0.56 -3.58
N TRP A 59 23.83 0.60 -2.68
CA TRP A 59 22.91 -0.49 -2.40
C TRP A 59 21.47 0.02 -2.32
N CYS A 60 20.51 -0.78 -2.79
CA CYS A 60 19.08 -0.49 -2.69
C CYS A 60 18.50 -1.03 -1.37
N ASP A 61 18.77 -0.35 -0.27
CA ASP A 61 18.48 -0.84 1.09
C ASP A 61 17.80 0.22 1.98
N GLU A 62 17.77 -0.01 3.30
CA GLU A 62 17.16 0.92 4.25
C GLU A 62 17.75 2.32 4.25
N LEU A 63 19.00 2.54 3.81
CA LEU A 63 19.60 3.88 3.72
C LEU A 63 18.89 4.71 2.65
N LEU A 64 18.68 4.13 1.46
CA LEU A 64 17.93 4.78 0.39
C LEU A 64 16.46 4.99 0.78
N VAL A 65 15.85 4.00 1.42
CA VAL A 65 14.46 4.10 1.91
C VAL A 65 14.31 5.24 2.94
N TYR A 66 15.28 5.39 3.84
CA TYR A 66 15.29 6.48 4.81
C TYR A 66 15.54 7.83 4.11
N ALA A 67 16.58 7.92 3.28
CA ALA A 67 16.93 9.14 2.54
C ALA A 67 15.75 9.67 1.72
N GLY A 68 15.01 8.79 1.03
CA GLY A 68 13.85 9.18 0.22
C GLY A 68 12.65 9.72 0.99
N ARG A 69 12.68 9.70 2.33
CA ARG A 69 11.68 10.31 3.22
C ARG A 69 12.08 11.70 3.70
N LEU A 70 13.35 12.08 3.57
CA LEU A 70 13.85 13.38 3.96
C LEU A 70 13.43 14.44 2.95
N ASP A 71 13.14 15.65 3.41
CA ASP A 71 12.76 16.76 2.51
C ASP A 71 13.89 17.12 1.53
N ILE A 72 15.14 17.03 1.97
CA ILE A 72 16.32 17.33 1.15
C ILE A 72 16.46 16.42 -0.08
N ALA A 73 15.89 15.21 -0.05
CA ALA A 73 15.90 14.32 -1.22
C ALA A 73 15.17 14.92 -2.42
N LYS A 74 14.23 15.86 -2.20
CA LYS A 74 13.54 16.58 -3.28
C LYS A 74 14.48 17.51 -4.04
N GLU A 75 15.52 18.02 -3.38
CA GLU A 75 16.45 19.01 -3.93
C GLU A 75 17.70 18.38 -4.55
N LYS A 76 18.12 17.21 -4.05
CA LYS A 76 19.37 16.54 -4.48
C LYS A 76 19.19 15.64 -5.69
N LYS A 77 20.28 15.39 -6.42
CA LYS A 77 20.32 14.34 -7.45
C LYS A 77 20.63 13.01 -6.79
N ILE A 78 19.73 12.03 -6.92
CA ILE A 78 19.90 10.73 -6.26
C ILE A 78 20.11 9.63 -7.31
N ILE A 79 21.22 8.93 -7.18
CA ILE A 79 21.55 7.74 -7.95
C ILE A 79 21.55 6.55 -6.99
N CYS A 80 21.02 5.42 -7.43
CA CYS A 80 21.17 4.16 -6.72
C CYS A 80 21.70 3.10 -7.66
N ARG A 81 22.63 2.26 -7.21
CA ARG A 81 22.95 0.99 -7.86
C ARG A 81 22.24 -0.14 -7.12
N LEU A 82 21.46 -0.94 -7.86
CA LEU A 82 20.72 -2.08 -7.33
C LEU A 82 21.41 -3.37 -7.76
N HIS A 83 21.85 -4.16 -6.77
CA HIS A 83 22.47 -5.46 -7.03
C HIS A 83 21.44 -6.60 -7.01
N SER A 84 21.84 -7.77 -7.53
CA SER A 84 20.92 -8.91 -7.69
C SER A 84 20.25 -9.35 -6.40
N TYR A 85 20.89 -9.18 -5.23
CA TYR A 85 20.29 -9.58 -3.95
C TYR A 85 19.08 -8.72 -3.60
N GLU A 86 19.20 -7.38 -3.66
CA GLU A 86 18.11 -6.48 -3.24
C GLU A 86 16.85 -6.66 -4.09
N ALA A 87 17.00 -7.07 -5.35
CA ALA A 87 15.87 -7.34 -6.25
C ALA A 87 14.93 -8.42 -5.70
N PHE A 88 15.40 -9.36 -4.87
CA PHE A 88 14.58 -10.42 -4.25
C PHE A 88 14.20 -10.10 -2.80
N THR A 89 14.43 -8.88 -2.34
CA THR A 89 14.01 -8.40 -1.01
C THR A 89 12.82 -7.46 -1.12
N ASN A 90 12.31 -7.00 0.02
CA ASN A 90 11.26 -5.99 0.07
C ASN A 90 11.81 -4.54 0.09
N TYR A 91 13.12 -4.32 -0.03
CA TYR A 91 13.67 -2.95 -0.04
C TYR A 91 13.18 -2.14 -1.25
N PRO A 92 13.24 -2.64 -2.50
CA PRO A 92 12.78 -1.86 -3.66
C PRO A 92 11.31 -1.42 -3.57
N ALA A 93 10.44 -2.24 -2.96
CA ALA A 93 9.02 -1.89 -2.75
C ALA A 93 8.81 -0.72 -1.75
N ARG A 94 9.82 -0.40 -0.94
CA ARG A 94 9.74 0.65 0.11
C ARG A 94 10.40 1.96 -0.32
N VAL A 95 11.13 1.97 -1.44
CA VAL A 95 11.83 3.16 -1.93
C VAL A 95 10.82 4.14 -2.54
N ASN A 96 10.97 5.42 -2.22
CA ASN A 96 10.24 6.48 -2.90
C ASN A 96 10.89 6.78 -4.26
N TRP A 97 10.53 6.04 -5.30
CA TRP A 97 11.15 6.17 -6.62
C TRP A 97 11.07 7.58 -7.23
N ASN A 98 10.14 8.43 -6.77
CA ASN A 98 10.03 9.82 -7.24
C ASN A 98 11.23 10.70 -6.85
N CYS A 99 12.03 10.31 -5.86
CA CYS A 99 13.23 11.06 -5.48
C CYS A 99 14.51 10.53 -6.13
N VAL A 100 14.45 9.39 -6.84
CA VAL A 100 15.61 8.76 -7.48
C VAL A 100 15.68 9.23 -8.94
N ASP A 101 16.75 9.92 -9.30
CA ASP A 101 17.00 10.42 -10.65
C ASP A 101 17.52 9.32 -11.59
N CYS A 102 18.26 8.35 -11.06
CA CYS A 102 18.74 7.20 -11.82
C CYS A 102 18.92 5.94 -10.95
N LEU A 103 18.51 4.79 -11.50
CA LEU A 103 18.70 3.45 -10.95
C LEU A 103 19.58 2.62 -11.89
N ILE A 104 20.77 2.28 -11.44
CA ILE A 104 21.76 1.48 -12.17
C ILE A 104 21.57 0.01 -11.83
N PHE A 105 21.45 -0.82 -12.86
CA PHE A 105 21.49 -2.28 -12.75
C PHE A 105 22.78 -2.82 -13.35
N VAL A 106 23.25 -3.95 -12.83
CA VAL A 106 24.44 -4.65 -13.38
C VAL A 106 24.06 -5.54 -14.58
N SER A 107 22.79 -5.94 -14.70
CA SER A 107 22.33 -6.85 -15.76
C SER A 107 20.88 -6.55 -16.19
N GLU A 108 20.60 -6.73 -17.48
CA GLU A 108 19.26 -6.50 -18.05
C GLU A 108 18.21 -7.48 -17.49
N THR A 109 18.55 -8.74 -17.26
CA THR A 109 17.66 -9.73 -16.61
C THR A 109 17.15 -9.23 -15.24
N ILE A 110 18.05 -8.76 -14.36
CA ILE A 110 17.66 -8.25 -13.03
C ILE A 110 16.88 -6.94 -13.16
N ARG A 111 17.24 -6.06 -14.11
CA ARG A 111 16.49 -4.83 -14.41
C ARG A 111 15.03 -5.12 -14.76
N LYS A 112 14.78 -6.01 -15.73
CA LYS A 112 13.44 -6.42 -16.14
C LYS A 112 12.65 -7.04 -14.99
N TYR A 113 13.29 -7.91 -14.21
CA TYR A 113 12.67 -8.53 -13.05
C TYR A 113 12.25 -7.48 -12.00
N ALA A 114 13.12 -6.54 -11.65
CA ALA A 114 12.84 -5.50 -10.67
C ALA A 114 11.76 -4.52 -11.17
N ILE A 115 11.80 -4.09 -12.43
CA ILE A 115 10.78 -3.23 -13.04
C ILE A 115 9.40 -3.89 -12.97
N ASN A 116 9.31 -5.15 -13.40
CA ASN A 116 8.03 -5.87 -13.43
C ASN A 116 7.51 -6.18 -12.02
N THR A 117 8.39 -6.45 -11.07
CA THR A 117 8.00 -6.84 -9.69
C THR A 117 7.58 -5.63 -8.87
N PHE A 118 8.26 -4.48 -9.01
CA PHE A 118 8.08 -3.32 -8.14
C PHE A 118 7.46 -2.10 -8.83
N GLY A 119 7.16 -2.19 -10.14
CA GLY A 119 6.55 -1.10 -10.90
C GLY A 119 7.46 0.13 -11.03
N ILE A 120 8.78 -0.10 -11.15
CA ILE A 120 9.78 0.97 -11.30
C ILE A 120 9.64 1.59 -12.69
N ASP A 121 9.65 2.92 -12.80
CA ASP A 121 9.60 3.60 -14.10
C ASP A 121 10.86 3.26 -14.90
N GLU A 122 10.67 2.62 -16.06
CA GLU A 122 11.75 2.21 -16.94
C GLU A 122 12.67 3.39 -17.32
N LYS A 123 12.13 4.62 -17.39
CA LYS A 123 12.86 5.83 -17.81
C LYS A 123 13.96 6.27 -16.85
N ILE A 124 13.88 5.87 -15.58
CA ILE A 124 14.92 6.20 -14.60
C ILE A 124 15.96 5.10 -14.48
N THR A 125 15.90 4.05 -15.30
CA THR A 125 16.79 2.88 -15.16
C THR A 125 17.85 2.82 -16.26
N THR A 126 19.02 2.29 -15.93
CA THR A 126 20.09 2.01 -16.89
C THR A 126 20.83 0.73 -16.51
N VAL A 127 21.50 0.09 -17.48
CA VAL A 127 22.37 -1.07 -17.22
C VAL A 127 23.82 -0.66 -17.41
N ILE A 128 24.60 -0.76 -16.33
CA ILE A 128 26.05 -0.55 -16.33
C ILE A 128 26.68 -1.77 -15.63
N PRO A 129 27.23 -2.73 -16.39
CA PRO A 129 27.91 -3.89 -15.84
C PRO A 129 29.10 -3.51 -14.96
N ASN A 130 29.54 -4.44 -14.10
CA ASN A 130 30.79 -4.32 -13.38
C ASN A 130 31.98 -4.49 -14.34
N GLY A 131 33.01 -3.68 -14.14
CA GLY A 131 34.25 -3.75 -14.89
C GLY A 131 35.31 -4.63 -14.21
N VAL A 132 36.19 -5.20 -15.02
CA VAL A 132 37.41 -5.89 -14.57
C VAL A 132 38.60 -4.99 -14.90
N ASP A 133 39.44 -4.71 -13.90
CA ASP A 133 40.74 -4.07 -14.13
C ASP A 133 41.73 -5.11 -14.68
N LEU A 134 41.92 -5.10 -16.00
CA LEU A 134 42.80 -6.04 -16.69
C LEU A 134 44.29 -5.88 -16.31
N SER A 135 44.68 -4.78 -15.67
CA SER A 135 46.05 -4.57 -15.20
C SER A 135 46.38 -5.37 -13.93
N GLN A 136 45.35 -5.76 -13.16
CA GLN A 136 45.50 -6.58 -11.96
C GLN A 136 45.65 -8.09 -12.25
N PHE A 137 45.39 -8.51 -13.49
CA PHE A 137 45.44 -9.91 -13.90
C PHE A 137 46.48 -10.11 -15.00
N SER A 138 47.55 -10.82 -14.64
CA SER A 138 48.61 -11.16 -15.58
C SER A 138 48.08 -12.12 -16.64
N PHE A 139 48.40 -11.87 -17.90
CA PHE A 139 47.96 -12.71 -19.02
C PHE A 139 49.04 -13.72 -19.38
N GLU A 140 48.66 -14.97 -19.58
CA GLU A 140 49.50 -15.93 -20.31
C GLU A 140 48.66 -16.77 -21.28
N ASN A 141 49.29 -17.18 -22.37
CA ASN A 141 48.66 -18.09 -23.30
C ASN A 141 48.76 -19.53 -22.78
N ARG A 142 47.61 -20.09 -22.40
CA ARG A 142 47.44 -21.41 -21.80
C ARG A 142 46.97 -22.45 -22.81
N SER A 143 47.13 -23.72 -22.43
CA SER A 143 46.60 -24.88 -23.13
C SER A 143 45.68 -25.69 -22.22
N TYR A 144 45.06 -26.74 -22.76
CA TYR A 144 44.34 -27.74 -21.98
C TYR A 144 45.24 -28.34 -20.88
N GLY A 145 44.60 -28.79 -19.79
CA GLY A 145 45.27 -29.36 -18.64
C GLY A 145 44.26 -30.02 -17.70
N PHE A 146 44.62 -30.17 -16.42
CA PHE A 146 43.83 -30.95 -15.47
C PHE A 146 43.32 -30.15 -14.27
N ASN A 147 43.62 -28.85 -14.18
CA ASN A 147 43.28 -28.06 -13.00
C ASN A 147 42.02 -27.21 -13.24
N VAL A 148 40.95 -27.54 -12.54
CA VAL A 148 39.65 -26.86 -12.59
C VAL A 148 39.46 -26.03 -11.34
N ALA A 149 39.29 -24.73 -11.52
CA ALA A 149 39.06 -23.76 -10.45
C ALA A 149 37.56 -23.49 -10.25
N TYR A 150 37.19 -23.19 -9.02
CA TYR A 150 35.95 -22.53 -8.63
C TYR A 150 36.30 -21.43 -7.62
N ALA A 151 35.75 -20.23 -7.78
CA ALA A 151 36.01 -19.10 -6.89
C ALA A 151 34.72 -18.40 -6.45
N GLY A 152 34.60 -18.13 -5.15
CA GLY A 152 33.50 -17.37 -4.55
C GLY A 152 32.88 -18.05 -3.31
N TYR A 153 31.87 -17.38 -2.74
CA TYR A 153 31.08 -17.98 -1.65
C TYR A 153 30.40 -19.29 -2.09
N ILE A 154 30.10 -20.14 -1.12
CA ILE A 154 29.36 -21.39 -1.32
C ILE A 154 28.06 -21.30 -0.54
N ASN A 155 26.95 -21.16 -1.29
CA ASN A 155 25.59 -21.02 -0.81
C ASN A 155 24.61 -21.54 -1.88
N TYR A 156 23.31 -21.49 -1.61
CA TYR A 156 22.31 -22.09 -2.50
C TYR A 156 22.32 -21.53 -3.93
N LYS A 157 22.55 -20.21 -4.12
CA LYS A 157 22.56 -19.58 -5.45
C LYS A 157 23.74 -20.01 -6.31
N LYS A 158 24.79 -20.58 -5.71
CA LYS A 158 26.03 -20.97 -6.41
C LYS A 158 26.02 -22.42 -6.94
N GLY A 159 24.90 -23.13 -6.77
CA GLY A 159 24.72 -24.52 -7.22
C GLY A 159 25.79 -25.50 -6.68
N PRO A 160 26.03 -25.55 -5.35
CA PRO A 160 27.08 -26.37 -4.75
C PRO A 160 26.94 -27.87 -5.04
N MET A 161 25.71 -28.38 -5.16
CA MET A 161 25.48 -29.79 -5.51
C MET A 161 25.87 -30.08 -6.96
N LEU A 162 25.51 -29.18 -7.87
CA LEU A 162 25.83 -29.28 -9.29
C LEU A 162 27.36 -29.23 -9.52
N LEU A 163 28.08 -28.44 -8.72
CA LEU A 163 29.54 -28.41 -8.72
C LEU A 163 30.17 -29.78 -8.47
N LEU A 164 29.75 -30.49 -7.42
CA LEU A 164 30.26 -31.83 -7.12
C LEU A 164 29.90 -32.86 -8.20
N GLN A 165 28.72 -32.73 -8.82
CA GLN A 165 28.32 -33.61 -9.92
C GLN A 165 29.24 -33.43 -11.14
N VAL A 166 29.62 -32.19 -11.48
CA VAL A 166 30.58 -31.92 -12.56
C VAL A 166 31.98 -32.44 -12.20
N PHE A 167 32.44 -32.24 -10.96
CA PHE A 167 33.72 -32.79 -10.50
C PHE A 167 33.76 -34.31 -10.64
N LYS A 168 32.70 -35.00 -10.19
CA LYS A 168 32.62 -36.46 -10.32
C LYS A 168 32.65 -36.91 -11.78
N ALA A 169 31.86 -36.27 -12.64
CA ALA A 169 31.82 -36.62 -14.05
C ALA A 169 33.17 -36.43 -14.76
N LEU A 170 33.93 -35.40 -14.39
CA LEU A 170 35.29 -35.19 -14.90
C LEU A 170 36.28 -36.22 -14.38
N TYR A 171 36.21 -36.55 -13.08
CA TYR A 171 37.05 -37.58 -12.47
C TYR A 171 36.82 -38.96 -13.11
N ASP A 172 35.55 -39.30 -13.38
CA ASP A 172 35.19 -40.56 -14.03
C ASP A 172 35.65 -40.62 -15.49
N TYR A 173 35.71 -39.47 -16.16
CA TYR A 173 36.26 -39.36 -17.50
C TYR A 173 37.78 -39.51 -17.51
N ASP A 174 38.48 -38.79 -16.63
CA ASP A 174 39.93 -38.87 -16.43
C ASP A 174 40.31 -38.47 -15.00
N ASN A 175 40.80 -39.42 -14.22
CA ASN A 175 41.09 -39.21 -12.80
C ASN A 175 42.29 -38.28 -12.53
N ARG A 176 42.95 -37.76 -13.57
CA ARG A 176 44.00 -36.73 -13.44
C ARG A 176 43.44 -35.36 -13.12
N TYR A 177 42.15 -35.10 -13.35
CA TYR A 177 41.52 -33.80 -13.05
C TYR A 177 41.58 -33.48 -11.56
N ASN A 178 42.05 -32.28 -11.22
CA ASN A 178 42.10 -31.73 -9.87
C ASN A 178 41.17 -30.52 -9.76
N PHE A 179 40.47 -30.43 -8.64
CA PHE A 179 39.39 -29.49 -8.38
C PHE A 179 39.74 -28.56 -7.23
N TYR A 180 39.86 -27.27 -7.51
CA TYR A 180 40.34 -26.28 -6.55
C TYR A 180 39.25 -25.25 -6.23
N ILE A 181 38.96 -25.09 -4.95
CA ILE A 181 37.93 -24.15 -4.46
C ILE A 181 38.60 -23.04 -3.65
N ALA A 182 38.53 -21.82 -4.19
CA ALA A 182 38.83 -20.58 -3.48
C ALA A 182 37.53 -19.95 -2.98
N GLY A 183 37.17 -20.15 -1.70
CA GLY A 183 35.87 -19.71 -1.23
C GLY A 183 35.61 -19.87 0.27
N GLN A 184 34.37 -19.56 0.65
CA GLN A 184 33.88 -19.70 2.02
C GLN A 184 32.43 -20.23 2.00
N PHE A 185 32.16 -21.25 2.80
CA PHE A 185 30.80 -21.72 3.06
C PHE A 185 30.05 -20.69 3.92
N GLN A 186 28.92 -20.20 3.41
CA GLN A 186 28.03 -19.30 4.16
C GLN A 186 26.93 -20.05 4.92
N ASP A 187 26.78 -21.35 4.66
CA ASP A 187 25.84 -22.23 5.31
C ASP A 187 26.55 -23.54 5.70
N SER A 188 26.47 -23.92 6.97
CA SER A 188 27.14 -25.10 7.53
C SER A 188 26.63 -26.41 6.92
N ARG A 189 25.40 -26.44 6.39
CA ARG A 189 24.81 -27.62 5.75
C ARG A 189 25.58 -28.00 4.48
N TYR A 190 26.03 -27.02 3.70
CA TYR A 190 26.84 -27.29 2.51
C TYR A 190 28.23 -27.79 2.86
N LEU A 191 28.82 -27.33 3.96
CA LEU A 191 30.10 -27.86 4.45
C LEU A 191 29.97 -29.33 4.84
N LEU A 192 28.92 -29.70 5.59
CA LEU A 192 28.66 -31.10 5.96
C LEU A 192 28.42 -31.97 4.73
N TYR A 193 27.60 -31.48 3.80
CA TYR A 193 27.32 -32.17 2.53
C TYR A 193 28.58 -32.38 1.70
N PHE A 194 29.44 -31.36 1.56
CA PHE A 194 30.69 -31.48 0.80
C PHE A 194 31.64 -32.51 1.43
N LYS A 195 31.77 -32.51 2.77
CA LYS A 195 32.61 -33.50 3.46
C LYS A 195 32.15 -34.92 3.18
N GLN A 196 30.84 -35.18 3.34
CA GLN A 196 30.27 -36.50 3.08
C GLN A 196 30.43 -36.90 1.61
N MET A 197 30.04 -36.02 0.68
CA MET A 197 29.99 -36.37 -0.73
C MET A 197 31.38 -36.48 -1.36
N VAL A 198 32.39 -35.73 -0.92
CA VAL A 198 33.75 -35.90 -1.42
C VAL A 198 34.29 -37.30 -1.08
N GLU A 199 33.98 -37.81 0.12
CA GLU A 199 34.31 -39.18 0.54
C GLU A 199 33.50 -40.23 -0.25
N GLU A 200 32.17 -40.09 -0.29
CA GLU A 200 31.30 -41.05 -1.00
C GLU A 200 31.58 -41.13 -2.51
N LEU A 201 32.07 -40.05 -3.11
CA LEU A 201 32.40 -39.97 -4.53
C LEU A 201 33.86 -40.36 -4.84
N GLY A 202 34.70 -40.65 -3.83
CA GLY A 202 36.10 -41.01 -4.03
C GLY A 202 36.97 -39.87 -4.58
N LEU A 203 36.66 -38.62 -4.22
CA LEU A 203 37.32 -37.41 -4.75
C LEU A 203 38.39 -36.84 -3.81
N GLU A 204 38.69 -37.49 -2.69
CA GLU A 204 39.51 -36.95 -1.59
C GLU A 204 40.93 -36.55 -2.04
N THR A 205 41.51 -37.25 -3.01
CA THR A 205 42.84 -36.94 -3.55
C THR A 205 42.86 -35.81 -4.57
N ASN A 206 41.70 -35.49 -5.15
CA ASN A 206 41.56 -34.56 -6.27
C ASN A 206 40.85 -33.26 -5.87
N TYR A 207 40.17 -33.24 -4.73
CA TYR A 207 39.44 -32.09 -4.19
C TYR A 207 40.31 -31.27 -3.24
N HIS A 208 40.49 -29.99 -3.55
CA HIS A 208 41.32 -29.05 -2.81
C HIS A 208 40.50 -27.82 -2.38
N PHE A 209 40.13 -27.75 -1.10
CA PHE A 209 39.50 -26.56 -0.54
C PHE A 209 40.56 -25.65 0.09
N GLU A 210 40.83 -24.51 -0.55
CA GLU A 210 41.95 -23.63 -0.20
C GLU A 210 41.51 -22.36 0.53
N GLY A 211 40.23 -22.26 0.90
CA GLY A 211 39.67 -21.12 1.62
C GLY A 211 39.66 -19.83 0.78
N TRP A 212 39.45 -18.69 1.43
CA TRP A 212 39.36 -17.40 0.75
C TRP A 212 40.73 -16.90 0.29
N GLN A 213 40.84 -16.54 -0.98
CA GLN A 213 42.09 -16.05 -1.58
C GLN A 213 42.11 -14.53 -1.65
N LYS A 214 43.14 -13.90 -1.06
CA LYS A 214 43.32 -12.43 -1.11
C LYS A 214 43.91 -11.96 -2.45
N ASN A 215 44.73 -12.79 -3.09
CA ASN A 215 45.31 -12.51 -4.39
C ASN A 215 44.84 -13.59 -5.38
N LEU A 216 43.75 -13.29 -6.08
CA LEU A 216 43.15 -14.22 -7.02
C LEU A 216 44.02 -14.42 -8.27
N ASP A 217 44.71 -13.38 -8.76
CA ASP A 217 45.62 -13.48 -9.91
C ASP A 217 46.70 -14.56 -9.69
N LYS A 218 47.37 -14.51 -8.53
CA LYS A 218 48.39 -15.49 -8.16
C LYS A 218 47.82 -16.90 -7.97
N TRP A 219 46.63 -17.02 -7.38
CA TRP A 219 46.00 -18.32 -7.13
C TRP A 219 45.58 -19.04 -8.42
N LEU A 220 45.21 -18.25 -9.44
CA LEU A 220 44.79 -18.74 -10.74
C LEU A 220 45.95 -19.16 -11.66
N GLU A 221 47.21 -18.94 -11.27
CA GLU A 221 48.38 -19.09 -12.15
C GLU A 221 48.47 -20.46 -12.83
N ASP A 222 48.25 -21.52 -12.05
CA ASP A 222 48.36 -22.93 -12.42
C ASP A 222 47.02 -23.57 -12.80
N LYS A 223 45.97 -22.77 -13.03
CA LYS A 223 44.62 -23.27 -13.34
C LYS A 223 44.34 -23.20 -14.85
N ASN A 224 43.62 -24.20 -15.37
CA ASN A 224 43.26 -24.31 -16.79
C ASN A 224 41.81 -23.92 -17.06
N TYR A 225 40.90 -24.19 -16.13
CA TYR A 225 39.47 -23.92 -16.31
C TYR A 225 38.91 -23.20 -15.10
N ILE A 226 37.92 -22.34 -15.32
CA ILE A 226 37.10 -21.74 -14.24
C ILE A 226 35.65 -22.19 -14.41
N LEU A 227 35.12 -22.87 -13.41
CA LEU A 227 33.78 -23.46 -13.44
C LEU A 227 32.78 -22.59 -12.66
N CYS A 228 31.68 -22.25 -13.30
CA CYS A 228 30.53 -21.59 -12.68
C CYS A 228 29.31 -22.51 -12.74
N THR A 229 28.69 -22.75 -11.59
CA THR A 229 27.53 -23.63 -11.40
C THR A 229 26.32 -22.89 -10.82
N SER A 230 26.33 -21.56 -10.91
CA SER A 230 25.33 -20.72 -10.27
C SER A 230 23.93 -20.94 -10.85
N VAL A 231 22.90 -20.66 -10.06
CA VAL A 231 21.48 -20.68 -10.47
C VAL A 231 21.08 -19.32 -11.02
N LEU A 232 21.64 -18.24 -10.46
CA LEU A 232 21.41 -16.86 -10.86
C LEU A 232 22.61 -15.99 -10.46
N GLU A 233 23.09 -15.15 -11.37
CA GLU A 233 24.09 -14.11 -11.12
C GLU A 233 23.70 -12.85 -11.91
N SER A 234 23.90 -11.66 -11.33
CA SER A 234 23.92 -10.43 -12.14
C SER A 234 25.16 -10.38 -13.02
N GLN A 235 26.30 -10.80 -12.48
CA GLN A 235 27.56 -10.96 -13.21
C GLN A 235 28.52 -11.80 -12.36
N ASN A 236 29.18 -12.80 -12.95
CA ASN A 236 30.16 -13.61 -12.22
C ASN A 236 31.57 -13.02 -12.37
N MET A 237 31.97 -12.17 -11.41
CA MET A 237 33.26 -11.46 -11.46
C MET A 237 34.46 -12.40 -11.49
N SER A 238 34.46 -13.47 -10.68
CA SER A 238 35.56 -14.43 -10.64
C SER A 238 35.80 -15.13 -11.99
N VAL A 239 34.73 -15.42 -12.75
CA VAL A 239 34.85 -15.98 -14.10
C VAL A 239 35.51 -14.96 -15.03
N MET A 240 35.07 -13.70 -15.00
CA MET A 240 35.63 -12.67 -15.88
C MET A 240 37.10 -12.34 -15.54
N GLN A 241 37.45 -12.35 -14.26
CA GLN A 241 38.84 -12.20 -13.80
C GLN A 241 39.73 -13.34 -14.30
N ALA A 242 39.25 -14.58 -14.23
CA ALA A 242 39.95 -15.74 -14.79
C ALA A 242 40.05 -15.67 -16.32
N MET A 243 38.98 -15.25 -17.01
CA MET A 243 39.02 -15.01 -18.46
C MET A 243 40.05 -13.95 -18.84
N ALA A 244 40.17 -12.86 -18.07
CA ALA A 244 41.19 -11.82 -18.28
C ALA A 244 42.62 -12.38 -18.17
N LYS A 245 42.85 -13.38 -17.31
CA LYS A 245 44.12 -14.12 -17.20
C LYS A 245 44.37 -15.12 -18.34
N GLY A 246 43.36 -15.42 -19.15
CA GLY A 246 43.43 -16.39 -20.24
C GLY A 246 42.97 -17.81 -19.84
N ILE A 247 42.18 -17.94 -18.78
CA ILE A 247 41.65 -19.22 -18.30
C ILE A 247 40.31 -19.52 -18.97
N LYS A 248 40.11 -20.77 -19.43
CA LYS A 248 38.91 -21.16 -20.16
C LYS A 248 37.67 -21.12 -19.24
N PRO A 249 36.64 -20.34 -19.60
CA PRO A 249 35.41 -20.28 -18.82
C PRO A 249 34.46 -21.44 -19.14
N ILE A 250 33.89 -22.04 -18.10
CA ILE A 250 32.89 -23.10 -18.20
C ILE A 250 31.69 -22.70 -17.36
N ILE A 251 30.65 -22.16 -18.01
CA ILE A 251 29.62 -21.38 -17.32
C ILE A 251 28.27 -22.06 -17.44
N HIS A 252 27.65 -22.40 -16.31
CA HIS A 252 26.29 -22.94 -16.32
C HIS A 252 25.34 -21.89 -16.91
N ASN A 253 24.38 -22.33 -17.74
CA ASN A 253 23.35 -21.47 -18.34
C ASN A 253 22.30 -21.03 -17.30
N PHE A 254 22.77 -20.29 -16.30
CA PHE A 254 21.95 -19.70 -15.25
C PHE A 254 21.00 -18.64 -15.83
N ALA A 255 19.98 -18.25 -15.07
CA ALA A 255 19.01 -17.26 -15.54
C ALA A 255 19.70 -15.94 -15.92
N GLY A 256 19.70 -15.60 -17.22
CA GLY A 256 20.37 -14.41 -17.77
C GLY A 256 21.80 -14.63 -18.30
N ALA A 257 22.37 -15.83 -18.18
CA ALA A 257 23.75 -16.11 -18.60
C ALA A 257 24.00 -15.83 -20.10
N SER A 258 23.03 -16.13 -20.96
CA SER A 258 23.11 -15.89 -22.41
C SER A 258 23.06 -14.42 -22.82
N GLU A 259 22.62 -13.52 -21.92
CA GLU A 259 22.71 -12.08 -22.14
C GLU A 259 24.12 -11.55 -21.83
N ILE A 260 24.89 -12.29 -21.02
CA ILE A 260 26.23 -11.88 -20.57
C ILE A 260 27.31 -12.55 -21.40
N TYR A 261 27.22 -13.87 -21.62
CA TYR A 261 28.27 -14.69 -22.22
C TYR A 261 27.83 -15.34 -23.53
N PRO A 262 28.72 -15.46 -24.53
CA PRO A 262 28.48 -16.23 -25.74
C PRO A 262 28.09 -17.68 -25.44
N HIS A 263 27.12 -18.22 -26.18
CA HIS A 263 26.61 -19.59 -25.99
C HIS A 263 27.69 -20.68 -26.00
N LYS A 264 28.83 -20.46 -26.68
CA LYS A 264 29.95 -21.41 -26.68
C LYS A 264 30.56 -21.66 -25.29
N TYR A 265 30.45 -20.71 -24.35
CA TYR A 265 30.91 -20.88 -22.97
C TYR A 265 29.84 -21.50 -22.05
N LEU A 266 28.59 -21.60 -22.52
CA LEU A 266 27.43 -21.98 -21.73
C LEU A 266 27.12 -23.47 -21.81
N TRP A 267 26.79 -24.09 -20.68
CA TRP A 267 26.35 -25.49 -20.59
C TRP A 267 25.07 -25.64 -19.77
N ASN A 268 24.23 -26.61 -20.14
CA ASN A 268 22.96 -26.90 -19.47
C ASN A 268 22.98 -28.22 -18.69
N THR A 269 23.85 -29.15 -19.09
CA THR A 269 23.94 -30.48 -18.47
C THR A 269 25.36 -30.79 -18.03
N VAL A 270 25.50 -31.68 -17.04
CA VAL A 270 26.82 -32.14 -16.57
C VAL A 270 27.66 -32.70 -17.73
N ASN A 271 27.05 -33.44 -18.65
CA ASN A 271 27.74 -33.97 -19.83
C ASN A 271 28.25 -32.86 -20.76
N GLU A 272 27.50 -31.78 -20.95
CA GLU A 272 27.97 -30.62 -21.71
C GLU A 272 29.13 -29.91 -21.01
N ALA A 273 29.09 -29.80 -19.67
CA ALA A 273 30.19 -29.22 -18.89
C ALA A 273 31.47 -30.05 -19.07
N THR A 274 31.37 -31.38 -18.91
CA THR A 274 32.47 -32.33 -19.11
C THR A 274 33.02 -32.22 -20.52
N PHE A 275 32.15 -32.30 -21.54
CA PHE A 275 32.54 -32.18 -22.94
C PHE A 275 33.34 -30.90 -23.21
N LYS A 276 32.87 -29.75 -22.72
CA LYS A 276 33.56 -28.47 -22.90
C LYS A 276 34.92 -28.39 -22.22
N ILE A 277 35.10 -29.05 -21.08
CA ILE A 277 36.39 -29.11 -20.39
C ILE A 277 37.36 -30.04 -21.12
N THR A 278 36.87 -31.18 -21.61
CA THR A 278 37.66 -32.22 -22.27
C THR A 278 37.92 -31.94 -23.75
N ASP A 279 37.19 -30.99 -24.35
CA ASP A 279 37.40 -30.55 -25.73
C ASP A 279 38.71 -29.76 -25.89
N ASN A 280 39.37 -29.99 -27.03
CA ASN A 280 40.70 -29.45 -27.34
C ASN A 280 40.68 -27.96 -27.72
N GLU A 281 39.50 -27.35 -27.92
CA GLU A 281 39.39 -25.92 -28.20
C GLU A 281 39.79 -25.08 -26.98
N TYR A 282 40.91 -24.38 -27.04
CA TYR A 282 41.39 -23.50 -25.98
C TYR A 282 41.98 -22.22 -26.58
N ASN A 283 41.45 -21.05 -26.22
CA ASN A 283 41.85 -19.77 -26.79
C ASN A 283 41.93 -18.67 -25.73
N SER A 284 43.06 -18.59 -25.05
CA SER A 284 43.32 -17.62 -23.97
C SER A 284 43.12 -16.18 -24.41
N VAL A 285 43.54 -15.84 -25.64
CA VAL A 285 43.46 -14.49 -26.20
C VAL A 285 42.01 -14.07 -26.36
N GLU A 286 41.17 -14.95 -26.90
CA GLU A 286 39.74 -14.71 -27.07
C GLU A 286 39.02 -14.46 -25.74
N TYR A 287 39.37 -15.20 -24.68
CA TYR A 287 38.75 -15.02 -23.37
C TYR A 287 39.09 -13.65 -22.78
N ARG A 288 40.34 -13.20 -22.91
CA ARG A 288 40.77 -11.88 -22.45
C ARG A 288 40.15 -10.76 -23.28
N ILE A 289 40.18 -10.86 -24.61
CA ILE A 289 39.57 -9.86 -25.52
C ILE A 289 38.08 -9.70 -25.23
N PHE A 290 37.37 -10.80 -24.99
CA PHE A 290 35.95 -10.73 -24.63
C PHE A 290 35.71 -9.87 -23.38
N VAL A 291 36.55 -10.00 -22.35
CA VAL A 291 36.45 -9.17 -21.14
C VAL A 291 36.85 -7.72 -21.43
N ASP A 292 37.92 -7.50 -22.20
CA ASP A 292 38.40 -6.17 -22.55
C ASP A 292 37.35 -5.35 -23.33
N ASP A 293 36.77 -5.96 -24.36
CA ASP A 293 35.81 -5.34 -25.29
C ASP A 293 34.42 -5.10 -24.70
N ASN A 294 34.05 -5.77 -23.59
CA ASN A 294 32.67 -5.74 -23.07
C ASN A 294 32.57 -5.36 -21.59
N TYR A 295 33.60 -5.67 -20.79
CA TYR A 295 33.54 -5.62 -19.33
C TYR A 295 34.85 -5.08 -18.71
N SER A 296 35.60 -4.25 -19.42
CA SER A 296 36.77 -3.56 -18.83
C SER A 296 36.33 -2.47 -17.86
N LEU A 297 37.15 -2.21 -16.84
CA LEU A 297 36.93 -1.11 -15.89
C LEU A 297 36.81 0.24 -16.60
N ASP A 298 37.61 0.48 -17.65
CA ASP A 298 37.56 1.70 -18.45
C ASP A 298 36.20 1.91 -19.13
N MET A 299 35.56 0.86 -19.64
CA MET A 299 34.22 0.94 -20.22
C MET A 299 33.15 1.24 -19.16
N GLN A 300 33.25 0.59 -18.00
CA GLN A 300 32.37 0.88 -16.88
C GLN A 300 32.47 2.36 -16.47
N LEU A 301 33.70 2.86 -16.31
CA LEU A 301 33.97 4.25 -15.94
C LEU A 301 33.44 5.24 -16.97
N LYS A 302 33.68 5.03 -18.27
CA LYS A 302 33.12 5.87 -19.34
C LYS A 302 31.59 5.94 -19.27
N SER A 303 30.93 4.81 -19.01
CA SER A 303 29.47 4.75 -18.88
C SER A 303 28.97 5.50 -17.65
N ILE A 304 29.68 5.39 -16.52
CA ILE A 304 29.36 6.12 -15.28
C ILE A 304 29.58 7.63 -15.46
N MET A 305 30.70 8.05 -16.07
CA MET A 305 30.98 9.46 -16.30
C MET A 305 29.93 10.10 -17.21
N SER A 306 29.57 9.44 -18.31
CA SER A 306 28.49 9.89 -19.20
C SER A 306 27.15 10.00 -18.46
N LEU A 307 26.84 9.05 -17.58
CA LEU A 307 25.64 9.10 -16.75
C LEU A 307 25.65 10.29 -15.77
N LEU A 308 26.78 10.53 -15.11
CA LEU A 308 26.93 11.64 -14.16
C LEU A 308 26.84 13.00 -14.86
N GLU A 309 27.42 13.14 -16.05
CA GLU A 309 27.30 14.33 -16.90
C GLU A 309 25.82 14.59 -17.28
N ASP A 310 25.12 13.55 -17.75
CA ASP A 310 23.70 13.63 -18.10
C ASP A 310 22.83 14.06 -16.90
N ILE A 311 23.10 13.50 -15.72
CA ILE A 311 22.36 13.82 -14.49
C ILE A 311 22.66 15.25 -14.02
N SER A 312 23.91 15.69 -14.16
CA SER A 312 24.34 17.04 -13.80
C SER A 312 23.76 18.10 -14.74
N ALA A 313 23.65 17.80 -16.04
CA ALA A 313 23.03 18.68 -17.03
C ALA A 313 21.50 18.81 -16.85
N ARG A 314 20.85 17.80 -16.26
CA ARG A 314 19.43 17.82 -15.91
C ARG A 314 19.21 18.69 -14.68
N ASN A 315 19.09 20.01 -14.84
CA ASN A 315 18.65 20.89 -13.74
C ASN A 315 17.34 20.37 -13.13
N LYS A 316 17.29 20.21 -11.80
CA LYS A 316 16.06 19.91 -11.06
C LYS A 316 15.14 21.15 -10.94
N HIS A 317 15.49 22.25 -11.58
CA HIS A 317 14.56 23.33 -11.85
C HIS A 317 13.61 22.94 -12.96
N ILE A 318 12.36 22.70 -12.53
CA ILE A 318 11.12 22.75 -13.31
C ILE A 318 11.31 23.63 -14.56
N THR A 319 11.53 23.02 -15.72
CA THR A 319 10.96 23.59 -16.93
C THR A 319 9.45 23.45 -16.74
N GLY A 320 8.82 24.54 -16.30
CA GLY A 320 7.39 24.59 -16.08
C GLY A 320 6.70 24.06 -17.32
N PHE A 321 5.81 23.08 -17.16
CA PHE A 321 4.96 22.66 -18.24
C PHE A 321 4.28 23.90 -18.84
N ASP A 322 4.53 24.18 -20.12
CA ASP A 322 4.03 25.36 -20.78
C ASP A 322 2.54 25.17 -21.13
N TYR A 323 1.70 25.36 -20.11
CA TYR A 323 0.25 25.22 -20.21
C TYR A 323 -0.36 26.19 -21.22
N LYS A 324 0.26 27.37 -21.41
CA LYS A 324 -0.16 28.34 -22.42
C LYS A 324 -0.06 27.75 -23.82
N ASN A 325 1.12 27.26 -24.20
CA ASN A 325 1.32 26.66 -25.51
C ASN A 325 0.53 25.35 -25.67
N TYR A 326 0.35 24.58 -24.60
CA TYR A 326 -0.50 23.38 -24.62
C TYR A 326 -1.95 23.71 -25.03
N TRP A 327 -2.60 24.65 -24.33
CA TRP A 327 -4.00 24.99 -24.58
C TRP A 327 -4.20 25.70 -25.92
N ILE A 328 -3.29 26.60 -26.31
CA ILE A 328 -3.33 27.23 -27.63
C ILE A 328 -3.28 26.17 -28.74
N LYS A 329 -2.33 25.22 -28.67
CA LYS A 329 -2.22 24.15 -29.69
C LYS A 329 -3.46 23.27 -29.72
N ARG A 330 -3.95 22.87 -28.54
CA ARG A 330 -5.10 21.96 -28.41
C ARG A 330 -6.37 22.58 -28.98
N LEU A 331 -6.70 23.81 -28.57
CA LEU A 331 -7.89 24.50 -29.03
C LEU A 331 -7.77 24.96 -30.48
N ASN A 332 -6.57 25.28 -30.99
CA ASN A 332 -6.36 25.52 -32.42
C ASN A 332 -6.55 24.24 -33.27
N SER A 333 -6.23 23.08 -32.72
CA SER A 333 -6.45 21.81 -33.41
C SER A 333 -7.92 21.36 -33.37
N LYS A 334 -8.58 21.51 -32.22
CA LYS A 334 -9.92 20.98 -31.98
C LYS A 334 -10.69 21.89 -31.02
N PHE A 335 -11.63 22.66 -31.55
CA PHE A 335 -12.46 23.61 -30.79
C PHE A 335 -13.88 23.06 -30.65
N ASP A 336 -14.00 21.99 -29.87
CA ASP A 336 -15.26 21.32 -29.54
C ASP A 336 -15.16 20.73 -28.13
N ILE A 337 -16.18 19.99 -27.69
CA ILE A 337 -16.25 19.40 -26.35
C ILE A 337 -15.14 18.38 -26.07
N GLU A 338 -14.59 17.71 -27.09
CA GLU A 338 -13.44 16.81 -26.90
C GLU A 338 -12.12 17.60 -26.79
N GLY A 339 -12.05 18.77 -27.44
CA GLY A 339 -10.93 19.70 -27.33
C GLY A 339 -10.68 20.17 -25.90
N VAL A 340 -11.74 20.32 -25.10
CA VAL A 340 -11.65 20.66 -23.66
C VAL A 340 -11.77 19.45 -22.74
N GLY A 341 -12.43 18.37 -23.19
CA GLY A 341 -12.61 17.13 -22.43
C GLY A 341 -11.68 15.97 -22.83
N PHE A 342 -12.19 14.74 -22.69
CA PHE A 342 -11.49 13.50 -23.02
C PHE A 342 -11.58 13.18 -24.52
N ILE A 343 -10.56 13.55 -25.29
CA ILE A 343 -10.37 13.11 -26.70
C ILE A 343 -10.50 11.58 -26.83
N GLY A 344 -10.06 10.85 -25.81
CA GLY A 344 -10.07 9.38 -25.80
C GLY A 344 -11.45 8.73 -25.69
N LEU A 345 -12.50 9.46 -25.30
CA LEU A 345 -13.81 8.92 -24.97
C LEU A 345 -14.93 9.34 -25.94
N GLY A 346 -14.65 10.23 -26.89
CA GLY A 346 -15.59 10.65 -27.91
C GLY A 346 -16.61 11.70 -27.43
N GLU A 347 -17.23 12.39 -28.39
CA GLU A 347 -18.11 13.53 -28.17
C GLU A 347 -19.31 13.21 -27.26
N ILE A 348 -20.05 12.14 -27.55
CA ILE A 348 -21.25 11.75 -26.81
C ILE A 348 -20.95 11.52 -25.32
N TYR A 349 -19.84 10.84 -25.01
CA TYR A 349 -19.47 10.62 -23.61
C TYR A 349 -19.21 11.93 -22.88
N ASN A 350 -18.43 12.83 -23.50
CA ASN A 350 -18.14 14.13 -22.92
C ASN A 350 -19.43 14.95 -22.74
N GLN A 351 -20.39 14.88 -23.66
CA GLN A 351 -21.69 15.55 -23.50
C GLN A 351 -22.39 15.13 -22.19
N PHE A 352 -22.44 13.83 -21.87
CA PHE A 352 -23.04 13.37 -20.60
C PHE A 352 -22.20 13.73 -19.37
N LEU A 353 -20.87 13.69 -19.47
CA LEU A 353 -19.97 14.13 -18.39
C LEU A 353 -20.21 15.61 -18.03
N TYR A 354 -20.22 16.51 -19.03
CA TYR A 354 -20.48 17.93 -18.82
C TYR A 354 -21.93 18.21 -18.43
N LYS A 355 -22.92 17.46 -18.96
CA LYS A 355 -24.32 17.56 -18.51
C LYS A 355 -24.46 17.27 -17.01
N ASN A 356 -23.69 16.32 -16.49
CA ASN A 356 -23.66 16.06 -15.04
C ASN A 356 -23.12 17.26 -14.25
N ARG A 357 -21.98 17.82 -14.68
CA ARG A 357 -21.34 18.99 -14.06
C ARG A 357 -22.23 20.23 -14.08
N ILE A 358 -22.83 20.53 -15.23
CA ILE A 358 -23.72 21.69 -15.42
C ILE A 358 -24.93 21.60 -14.52
N HIS A 359 -25.57 20.42 -14.43
CA HIS A 359 -26.74 20.23 -13.57
C HIS A 359 -26.42 20.46 -12.09
N LEU A 360 -25.27 19.96 -11.62
CA LEU A 360 -24.82 20.22 -10.26
C LEU A 360 -24.55 21.73 -10.08
N LEU A 361 -23.78 22.35 -10.97
CA LEU A 361 -23.45 23.78 -10.88
C LEU A 361 -24.71 24.67 -10.86
N ASP A 362 -25.67 24.43 -11.75
CA ASP A 362 -26.92 25.20 -11.83
C ASP A 362 -27.72 25.09 -10.53
N ALA A 363 -27.84 23.88 -9.97
CA ALA A 363 -28.50 23.67 -8.69
C ALA A 363 -27.80 24.40 -7.53
N ILE A 364 -26.46 24.43 -7.52
CA ILE A 364 -25.68 25.19 -6.53
C ILE A 364 -25.89 26.69 -6.71
N VAL A 365 -25.78 27.21 -7.93
CA VAL A 365 -25.98 28.63 -8.22
C VAL A 365 -27.38 29.09 -7.79
N ASN A 366 -28.41 28.31 -8.08
CA ASN A 366 -29.79 28.60 -7.66
C ASN A 366 -30.00 28.52 -6.14
N LYS A 367 -29.19 27.74 -5.41
CA LYS A 367 -29.18 27.73 -3.93
C LYS A 367 -28.41 28.91 -3.33
N LEU A 368 -27.36 29.38 -3.98
CA LEU A 368 -26.50 30.46 -3.48
C LEU A 368 -27.09 31.85 -3.76
N PHE A 369 -27.86 31.99 -4.85
CA PHE A 369 -28.39 33.27 -5.29
C PHE A 369 -29.89 33.16 -5.57
N ASP A 370 -30.70 33.99 -4.90
CA ASP A 370 -32.13 34.13 -5.19
C ASP A 370 -32.37 34.55 -6.65
N ASN A 371 -31.43 35.31 -7.21
CA ASN A 371 -31.46 35.75 -8.59
C ASN A 371 -30.04 36.01 -9.12
N ILE A 372 -29.53 35.11 -9.96
CA ILE A 372 -28.21 35.23 -10.59
C ILE A 372 -28.18 36.25 -11.74
N ASN A 373 -29.33 36.60 -12.33
CA ASN A 373 -29.36 37.43 -13.54
C ASN A 373 -28.74 38.82 -13.35
N SER A 374 -28.88 39.39 -12.15
CA SER A 374 -28.43 40.74 -11.81
C SER A 374 -27.04 40.75 -11.15
N LYS A 375 -26.37 39.60 -11.11
CA LYS A 375 -25.07 39.42 -10.45
C LYS A 375 -23.93 39.61 -11.44
N ARG A 376 -22.78 40.05 -10.93
CA ARG A 376 -21.54 40.09 -11.69
C ARG A 376 -20.81 38.77 -11.58
N VAL A 377 -20.66 38.08 -12.70
CA VAL A 377 -20.03 36.77 -12.82
C VAL A 377 -18.71 36.89 -13.57
N LEU A 378 -17.65 36.29 -13.03
CA LEU A 378 -16.37 36.11 -13.70
C LEU A 378 -16.13 34.62 -13.94
N GLU A 379 -15.98 34.21 -15.20
CA GLU A 379 -15.51 32.86 -15.57
C GLU A 379 -14.00 32.88 -15.87
N LEU A 380 -13.25 32.04 -15.17
CA LEU A 380 -11.82 31.82 -15.41
C LEU A 380 -11.69 30.61 -16.33
N GLY A 381 -11.12 30.81 -17.53
CA GLY A 381 -10.90 29.77 -18.54
C GLY A 381 -12.19 29.21 -19.17
N PRO A 382 -12.99 30.02 -19.88
CA PRO A 382 -14.24 29.60 -20.52
C PRO A 382 -14.09 28.52 -21.60
N GLY A 383 -12.89 28.36 -22.18
CA GLY A 383 -12.61 27.32 -23.18
C GLY A 383 -13.51 27.44 -24.42
N THR A 384 -14.34 26.43 -24.66
CA THR A 384 -15.31 26.40 -25.77
C THR A 384 -16.69 26.97 -25.41
N GLY A 385 -16.88 27.47 -24.18
CA GLY A 385 -18.11 28.15 -23.76
C GLY A 385 -19.21 27.26 -23.20
N ILE A 386 -18.89 26.03 -22.81
CA ILE A 386 -19.86 25.05 -22.28
C ILE A 386 -20.58 25.59 -21.03
N PHE A 387 -19.84 26.18 -20.09
CA PHE A 387 -20.45 26.78 -18.90
C PHE A 387 -20.88 28.23 -19.13
N THR A 388 -20.28 28.94 -20.09
CA THR A 388 -20.77 30.24 -20.55
C THR A 388 -22.23 30.16 -21.00
N GLU A 389 -22.59 29.10 -21.73
CA GLU A 389 -23.98 28.84 -22.16
C GLU A 389 -24.95 28.74 -20.97
N LEU A 390 -24.54 28.14 -19.85
CA LEU A 390 -25.35 28.05 -18.63
C LEU A 390 -25.70 29.45 -18.09
N PHE A 391 -24.71 30.34 -18.00
CA PHE A 391 -24.93 31.70 -17.50
C PHE A 391 -25.74 32.55 -18.48
N HIS A 392 -25.55 32.35 -19.79
CA HIS A 392 -26.38 32.96 -20.83
C HIS A 392 -27.85 32.52 -20.72
N ASN A 393 -28.10 31.21 -20.57
CA ASN A 393 -29.46 30.67 -20.38
C ASN A 393 -30.12 31.19 -19.10
N ASN A 394 -29.34 31.44 -18.05
CA ASN A 394 -29.78 32.09 -16.82
C ASN A 394 -29.87 33.63 -16.91
N LYS A 395 -29.65 34.21 -18.10
CA LYS A 395 -29.79 35.64 -18.42
C LYS A 395 -28.91 36.55 -17.54
N VAL A 396 -27.71 36.11 -17.20
CA VAL A 396 -26.73 36.94 -16.48
C VAL A 396 -26.40 38.17 -17.30
N THR A 397 -26.60 39.36 -16.74
CA THR A 397 -26.34 40.64 -17.45
C THR A 397 -24.92 41.15 -17.25
N GLY A 398 -24.23 40.74 -16.17
CA GLY A 398 -22.88 41.20 -15.83
C GLY A 398 -21.86 40.08 -15.97
N TYR A 399 -21.50 39.70 -17.19
CA TYR A 399 -20.59 38.58 -17.44
C TYR A 399 -19.23 39.02 -17.98
N GLU A 400 -18.16 38.52 -17.35
CA GLU A 400 -16.80 38.65 -17.83
C GLU A 400 -16.10 37.29 -17.83
N ALA A 401 -15.19 37.07 -18.78
CA ALA A 401 -14.37 35.86 -18.80
C ALA A 401 -12.94 36.15 -19.23
N VAL A 402 -12.00 35.38 -18.68
CA VAL A 402 -10.56 35.48 -19.00
C VAL A 402 -10.06 34.12 -19.45
N ASP A 403 -9.53 34.04 -20.68
CA ASP A 403 -8.93 32.82 -21.22
C ASP A 403 -7.52 33.08 -21.77
N ILE A 404 -6.63 32.10 -21.63
CA ILE A 404 -5.28 32.19 -22.16
C ILE A 404 -5.22 31.99 -23.69
N SER A 405 -6.23 31.32 -24.25
CA SER A 405 -6.39 31.05 -25.68
C SER A 405 -7.10 32.21 -26.39
N GLU A 406 -6.41 32.80 -27.36
CA GLU A 406 -6.99 33.85 -28.22
C GLU A 406 -8.17 33.31 -29.03
N ARG A 407 -8.11 32.03 -29.45
CA ARG A 407 -9.20 31.38 -30.18
C ARG A 407 -10.49 31.34 -29.35
N SER A 408 -10.39 30.98 -28.07
CA SER A 408 -11.55 30.94 -27.16
C SER A 408 -12.22 32.30 -27.08
N VAL A 409 -11.42 33.34 -26.85
CA VAL A 409 -11.90 34.73 -26.75
C VAL A 409 -12.56 35.18 -28.05
N SER A 410 -11.92 34.94 -29.19
CA SER A 410 -12.42 35.33 -30.52
C SER A 410 -13.74 34.64 -30.88
N GLU A 411 -13.85 33.33 -30.67
CA GLU A 411 -15.06 32.58 -31.01
C GLU A 411 -16.21 32.89 -30.04
N LEU A 412 -15.95 32.94 -28.74
CA LEU A 412 -16.99 33.24 -27.75
C LEU A 412 -17.51 34.67 -27.84
N SER A 413 -16.67 35.64 -28.18
CA SER A 413 -17.12 37.02 -28.42
C SER A 413 -18.06 37.15 -29.62
N LYS A 414 -17.99 36.23 -30.59
CA LYS A 414 -18.93 36.18 -31.73
C LYS A 414 -20.27 35.55 -31.33
N ILE A 415 -20.22 34.50 -30.50
CA ILE A 415 -21.40 33.74 -30.06
C ILE A 415 -22.19 34.53 -29.01
N TYR A 416 -21.50 35.20 -28.08
CA TYR A 416 -22.08 35.95 -26.96
C TYR A 416 -21.59 37.42 -26.97
N PRO A 417 -22.02 38.25 -27.94
CA PRO A 417 -21.52 39.61 -28.11
C PRO A 417 -21.84 40.57 -26.95
N GLU A 418 -22.79 40.22 -26.09
CA GLU A 418 -23.15 40.97 -24.89
C GLU A 418 -22.19 40.75 -23.72
N TYR A 419 -21.29 39.77 -23.81
CA TYR A 419 -20.33 39.39 -22.76
C TYR A 419 -18.91 39.87 -23.06
N LEU A 420 -18.13 40.14 -22.00
CA LEU A 420 -16.76 40.63 -22.12
C LEU A 420 -15.75 39.50 -21.96
N PHE A 421 -15.10 39.10 -23.05
CA PHE A 421 -14.00 38.12 -23.03
C PHE A 421 -12.63 38.80 -23.15
N LYS A 422 -11.68 38.40 -22.32
CA LYS A 422 -10.32 38.95 -22.27
C LYS A 422 -9.30 37.84 -22.53
N ASN A 423 -8.33 38.11 -23.40
CA ASN A 423 -7.20 37.20 -23.58
C ASN A 423 -6.11 37.51 -22.55
N GLY A 424 -5.87 36.57 -21.62
CA GLY A 424 -4.97 36.82 -20.50
C GLY A 424 -4.65 35.60 -19.65
N ASP A 425 -3.61 35.74 -18.84
CA ASP A 425 -3.25 34.75 -17.81
C ASP A 425 -3.95 35.13 -16.51
N ILE A 426 -4.80 34.24 -15.98
CA ILE A 426 -5.59 34.47 -14.77
C ILE A 426 -4.73 34.64 -13.50
N SER A 427 -3.44 34.28 -13.53
CA SER A 427 -2.51 34.58 -12.44
C SER A 427 -2.08 36.06 -12.42
N ASN A 428 -2.35 36.81 -13.48
CA ASN A 428 -2.09 38.24 -13.57
C ASN A 428 -3.33 39.06 -13.18
N GLN A 429 -3.19 39.88 -12.15
CA GLN A 429 -4.24 40.72 -11.59
C GLN A 429 -4.81 41.74 -12.59
N THR A 430 -4.07 42.15 -13.62
CA THR A 430 -4.51 43.20 -14.56
C THR A 430 -5.74 42.82 -15.39
N TYR A 431 -6.11 41.53 -15.45
CA TYR A 431 -7.24 41.05 -16.24
C TYR A 431 -8.58 41.07 -15.48
N TYR A 432 -8.56 41.36 -14.18
CA TYR A 432 -9.74 41.44 -13.34
C TYR A 432 -10.27 42.88 -13.27
N SER A 433 -11.58 43.07 -13.39
CA SER A 433 -12.23 44.40 -13.45
C SER A 433 -13.22 44.60 -12.31
N GLY A 434 -12.68 44.89 -11.12
CA GLY A 434 -13.48 45.23 -9.94
C GLY A 434 -13.88 44.01 -9.10
N LYS A 435 -15.06 44.07 -8.46
CA LYS A 435 -15.59 43.01 -7.60
C LYS A 435 -16.68 42.20 -8.30
N TYR A 436 -16.72 40.89 -8.04
CA TYR A 436 -17.67 39.94 -8.62
C TYR A 436 -18.47 39.23 -7.52
N ASP A 437 -19.76 39.04 -7.75
CA ASP A 437 -20.64 38.26 -6.87
C ASP A 437 -20.34 36.75 -6.97
N LEU A 438 -19.97 36.29 -8.18
CA LEU A 438 -19.57 34.92 -8.45
C LEU A 438 -18.27 34.88 -9.26
N ILE A 439 -17.28 34.11 -8.80
CA ILE A 439 -16.11 33.73 -9.60
C ILE A 439 -16.16 32.22 -9.83
N PHE A 440 -16.17 31.79 -11.09
CA PHE A 440 -16.31 30.38 -11.47
C PHE A 440 -15.09 29.90 -12.28
N ALA A 441 -14.66 28.67 -12.02
CA ALA A 441 -13.63 27.98 -12.80
C ALA A 441 -13.93 26.47 -12.85
N ALA A 442 -13.73 25.84 -14.00
CA ALA A 442 -13.90 24.38 -14.15
C ALA A 442 -12.82 23.76 -15.00
N ASP A 443 -12.11 22.76 -14.46
CA ASP A 443 -10.95 22.15 -15.11
C ASP A 443 -9.91 23.19 -15.57
N VAL A 444 -9.62 24.20 -14.73
CA VAL A 444 -8.61 25.24 -15.04
C VAL A 444 -7.44 25.20 -14.08
N LEU A 445 -7.70 25.19 -12.77
CA LEU A 445 -6.67 25.32 -11.75
C LEU A 445 -5.76 24.08 -11.66
N LEU A 446 -6.26 22.88 -11.99
CA LEU A 446 -5.41 21.70 -12.17
C LEU A 446 -4.29 21.90 -13.19
N HIS A 447 -4.51 22.70 -14.25
CA HIS A 447 -3.50 22.93 -15.30
C HIS A 447 -2.45 23.97 -14.91
N ILE A 448 -2.64 24.66 -13.79
CA ILE A 448 -1.63 25.56 -13.21
C ILE A 448 -0.67 24.70 -12.40
N THR A 449 0.36 24.17 -13.06
CA THR A 449 1.34 23.26 -12.45
C THR A 449 2.39 23.96 -11.59
N ASP A 450 2.46 25.29 -11.68
CA ASP A 450 3.31 26.15 -10.84
C ASP A 450 2.53 26.60 -9.59
N GLU A 451 2.95 26.14 -8.41
CA GLU A 451 2.26 26.44 -7.15
C GLU A 451 2.31 27.93 -6.77
N THR A 452 3.31 28.69 -7.25
CA THR A 452 3.36 30.15 -7.04
C THR A 452 2.27 30.84 -7.86
N ARG A 453 2.04 30.41 -9.11
CA ARG A 453 0.94 30.89 -9.95
C ARG A 453 -0.41 30.46 -9.38
N TYR A 454 -0.55 29.21 -8.92
CA TYR A 454 -1.77 28.73 -8.28
C TYR A 454 -2.15 29.61 -7.08
N LYS A 455 -1.19 29.88 -6.19
CA LYS A 455 -1.39 30.79 -5.05
C LYS A 455 -1.80 32.20 -5.51
N ARG A 456 -1.12 32.76 -6.52
CA ARG A 456 -1.49 34.07 -7.10
C ARG A 456 -2.92 34.11 -7.65
N VAL A 457 -3.40 33.03 -8.27
CA VAL A 457 -4.79 32.94 -8.73
C VAL A 457 -5.76 33.00 -7.54
N LEU A 458 -5.49 32.27 -6.46
CA LEU A 458 -6.32 32.32 -5.24
C LEU A 458 -6.27 33.69 -4.55
N GLU A 459 -5.11 34.37 -4.57
CA GLU A 459 -4.97 35.76 -4.12
C GLU A 459 -5.81 36.71 -4.98
N ASN A 460 -5.77 36.57 -6.31
CA ASN A 460 -6.60 37.36 -7.23
C ASN A 460 -8.09 37.10 -6.99
N ILE A 461 -8.50 35.84 -6.80
CA ILE A 461 -9.88 35.48 -6.43
C ILE A 461 -10.26 36.19 -5.12
N SER A 462 -9.43 36.13 -4.08
CA SER A 462 -9.71 36.82 -2.81
C SER A 462 -9.84 38.34 -2.98
N ILE A 463 -8.96 38.96 -3.77
CA ILE A 463 -9.00 40.40 -4.03
C ILE A 463 -10.25 40.78 -4.81
N HIS A 464 -10.66 40.00 -5.81
CA HIS A 464 -11.74 40.37 -6.73
C HIS A 464 -13.10 39.77 -6.39
N LEU A 465 -13.19 38.86 -5.43
CA LEU A 465 -14.47 38.39 -4.91
C LEU A 465 -15.13 39.50 -4.06
N ASP A 466 -16.44 39.69 -4.22
CA ASP A 466 -17.21 40.58 -3.36
C ASP A 466 -17.21 40.07 -1.91
N THR A 467 -17.47 40.96 -0.95
CA THR A 467 -17.54 40.59 0.48
C THR A 467 -18.61 39.53 0.75
N ASN A 468 -19.74 39.60 0.03
CA ASN A 468 -20.84 38.64 0.14
C ASN A 468 -20.86 37.61 -1.01
N GLY A 469 -19.84 37.65 -1.90
CA GLY A 469 -19.76 36.78 -3.06
C GLY A 469 -19.27 35.36 -2.74
N PHE A 470 -19.40 34.47 -3.73
CA PHE A 470 -18.93 33.09 -3.71
C PHE A 470 -17.99 32.80 -4.87
N CYS A 471 -17.03 31.92 -4.66
CA CYS A 471 -16.22 31.32 -5.71
C CYS A 471 -16.57 29.83 -5.82
N ILE A 472 -16.83 29.35 -7.03
CA ILE A 472 -17.09 27.93 -7.31
C ILE A 472 -15.98 27.39 -8.19
N ILE A 473 -15.35 26.30 -7.76
CA ILE A 473 -14.25 25.66 -8.49
C ILE A 473 -14.58 24.18 -8.69
N LEU A 474 -14.58 23.72 -9.95
CA LEU A 474 -14.59 22.31 -10.33
C LEU A 474 -13.15 21.88 -10.64
N ASP A 475 -12.57 21.03 -9.78
CA ASP A 475 -11.17 20.59 -9.89
C ASP A 475 -10.99 19.17 -9.31
N PRO A 476 -9.98 18.40 -9.74
CA PRO A 476 -9.62 17.13 -9.12
C PRO A 476 -8.88 17.36 -7.80
N ILE A 477 -9.65 17.38 -6.71
CA ILE A 477 -9.13 17.44 -5.34
C ILE A 477 -9.19 16.06 -4.69
N SER A 478 -8.03 15.55 -4.27
CA SER A 478 -7.87 14.29 -3.56
C SER A 478 -8.06 14.46 -2.07
N VAL A 479 -8.73 13.47 -1.46
CA VAL A 479 -8.82 13.33 0.00
C VAL A 479 -7.78 12.33 0.56
N LEU A 480 -7.03 11.67 -0.31
CA LEU A 480 -6.00 10.66 0.01
C LEU A 480 -4.57 11.12 -0.34
N GLN A 481 -4.35 12.41 -0.59
CA GLN A 481 -3.05 12.95 -1.05
C GLN A 481 -2.55 12.30 -2.36
N VAL A 482 -3.46 11.89 -3.24
CA VAL A 482 -3.12 11.30 -4.54
C VAL A 482 -2.51 12.36 -5.44
N LYS A 483 -1.38 12.02 -6.06
CA LYS A 483 -0.68 12.90 -7.01
C LYS A 483 -1.04 12.55 -8.45
N SER A 484 -1.07 13.57 -9.30
CA SER A 484 -1.17 13.39 -10.75
C SER A 484 0.05 12.63 -11.30
N LYS A 485 -0.18 11.74 -12.27
CA LYS A 485 0.89 11.12 -13.07
C LYS A 485 1.22 11.93 -14.33
N SER A 486 0.43 12.96 -14.62
CA SER A 486 0.50 13.73 -15.85
C SER A 486 1.23 15.06 -15.60
N PRO A 487 2.17 15.46 -16.48
CA PRO A 487 2.90 16.73 -16.33
C PRO A 487 2.04 17.96 -16.62
N HIS A 488 0.86 17.81 -17.21
CA HIS A 488 -0.01 18.91 -17.61
C HIS A 488 -1.15 19.21 -16.63
N MET A 489 -1.29 18.43 -15.56
CA MET A 489 -2.31 18.65 -14.53
C MET A 489 -1.78 18.25 -13.15
N VAL A 490 -2.28 18.90 -12.11
CA VAL A 490 -1.98 18.60 -10.71
C VAL A 490 -3.27 18.20 -10.01
N ILE A 491 -3.25 17.02 -9.37
CA ILE A 491 -4.27 16.63 -8.40
C ILE A 491 -3.76 17.12 -7.05
N ARG A 492 -4.48 18.03 -6.41
CA ARG A 492 -4.09 18.63 -5.13
C ARG A 492 -4.80 17.93 -3.99
N ASP A 493 -4.14 17.88 -2.84
CA ASP A 493 -4.75 17.39 -1.62
C ASP A 493 -5.68 18.44 -1.00
N ARG A 494 -6.79 17.98 -0.42
CA ARG A 494 -7.77 18.83 0.28
C ARG A 494 -7.14 19.72 1.35
N GLU A 495 -6.29 19.17 2.23
CA GLU A 495 -5.68 19.92 3.34
C GLU A 495 -4.74 21.00 2.80
N TYR A 496 -4.04 20.70 1.71
CA TYR A 496 -3.22 21.70 1.02
C TYR A 496 -4.08 22.83 0.46
N VAL A 497 -5.18 22.51 -0.23
CA VAL A 497 -6.10 23.53 -0.78
C VAL A 497 -6.70 24.39 0.32
N GLU A 498 -7.24 23.79 1.39
CA GLU A 498 -7.80 24.50 2.54
C GLU A 498 -6.77 25.44 3.17
N LYS A 499 -5.54 24.98 3.37
CA LYS A 499 -4.44 25.80 3.91
C LYS A 499 -4.11 27.02 3.03
N ILE A 500 -4.07 26.85 1.71
CA ILE A 500 -3.78 27.97 0.80
C ILE A 500 -4.95 28.94 0.74
N LEU A 501 -6.19 28.45 0.68
CA LEU A 501 -7.38 29.29 0.78
C LEU A 501 -7.34 30.13 2.06
N GLU A 502 -7.02 29.49 3.18
CA GLU A 502 -6.92 30.15 4.47
C GLU A 502 -5.88 31.29 4.47
N ALA A 503 -4.69 31.02 3.90
CA ALA A 503 -3.62 31.99 3.76
C ALA A 503 -4.02 33.19 2.86
N CYS A 504 -4.97 32.99 1.95
CA CYS A 504 -5.52 34.04 1.08
C CYS A 504 -6.73 34.76 1.69
N GLY A 505 -7.13 34.46 2.93
CA GLY A 505 -8.32 35.04 3.58
C GLY A 505 -9.65 34.46 3.07
N LEU A 506 -9.59 33.31 2.38
CA LEU A 506 -10.73 32.55 1.90
C LEU A 506 -11.02 31.37 2.85
N GLU A 507 -12.21 30.82 2.72
CA GLU A 507 -12.70 29.68 3.47
C GLU A 507 -13.44 28.74 2.51
N LEU A 508 -13.12 27.44 2.57
CA LEU A 508 -13.88 26.41 1.91
C LEU A 508 -15.17 26.15 2.70
N VAL A 509 -16.31 26.45 2.10
CA VAL A 509 -17.64 26.29 2.72
C VAL A 509 -18.10 24.84 2.62
N GLU A 510 -18.04 24.30 1.40
CA GLU A 510 -18.48 22.94 1.09
C GLU A 510 -17.61 22.36 -0.04
N MET A 511 -17.40 21.05 -0.01
CA MET A 511 -16.75 20.30 -1.08
C MET A 511 -17.62 19.13 -1.50
N LEU A 512 -18.34 19.30 -2.60
CA LEU A 512 -19.32 18.33 -3.09
C LEU A 512 -18.68 17.37 -4.10
N PRO A 513 -18.97 16.06 -4.04
CA PRO A 513 -18.55 15.15 -5.09
C PRO A 513 -19.33 15.43 -6.38
N VAL A 514 -18.61 15.45 -7.50
CA VAL A 514 -19.22 15.64 -8.83
C VAL A 514 -19.59 14.31 -9.46
N SER A 515 -18.71 13.33 -9.31
CA SER A 515 -18.85 12.01 -9.94
C SER A 515 -18.19 10.91 -9.11
N TYR A 516 -18.71 9.69 -9.24
CA TYR A 516 -18.16 8.49 -8.62
C TYR A 516 -17.18 7.76 -9.54
N PHE A 517 -17.51 7.61 -10.83
CA PHE A 517 -16.70 6.87 -11.80
C PHE A 517 -16.66 7.47 -13.22
N MET A 518 -17.50 8.46 -13.55
CA MET A 518 -17.56 9.04 -14.91
C MET A 518 -16.37 9.93 -15.26
N ASN A 519 -15.58 10.35 -14.28
CA ASN A 519 -14.29 10.98 -14.51
C ASN A 519 -13.18 10.07 -13.94
N TYR A 520 -11.90 10.42 -14.13
CA TYR A 520 -10.78 9.59 -13.69
C TYR A 520 -10.85 9.36 -12.16
N PRO A 521 -11.06 8.12 -11.67
CA PRO A 521 -11.28 7.83 -10.26
C PRO A 521 -9.96 7.77 -9.49
N PHE A 522 -9.33 8.93 -9.31
CA PHE A 522 -8.02 9.05 -8.66
C PHE A 522 -8.07 8.66 -7.18
N ASP A 523 -9.19 8.85 -6.48
CA ASP A 523 -9.36 8.45 -5.08
C ASP A 523 -9.89 7.00 -4.93
N LYS A 524 -9.69 6.12 -5.93
CA LYS A 524 -10.18 4.73 -5.92
C LYS A 524 -9.83 3.96 -4.63
N ASP A 525 -8.69 4.26 -4.01
CA ASP A 525 -8.20 3.55 -2.83
C ASP A 525 -9.05 3.83 -1.57
N LEU A 526 -9.96 4.82 -1.61
CA LEU A 526 -10.95 5.05 -0.55
C LEU A 526 -11.89 3.87 -0.33
N VAL A 527 -12.14 3.07 -1.37
CA VAL A 527 -13.16 1.99 -1.34
C VAL A 527 -12.60 0.66 -1.83
N GLY A 528 -11.27 0.53 -1.86
CA GLY A 528 -10.56 -0.71 -2.19
C GLY A 528 -11.07 -1.36 -3.48
N LYS A 529 -11.64 -2.57 -3.37
CA LYS A 529 -12.13 -3.35 -4.52
C LYS A 529 -13.20 -2.62 -5.34
N CYS A 530 -14.08 -1.85 -4.70
CA CYS A 530 -15.08 -1.05 -5.44
C CYS A 530 -14.41 0.08 -6.23
N GLY A 531 -13.30 0.63 -5.73
CA GLY A 531 -12.51 1.61 -6.46
C GLY A 531 -11.78 1.02 -7.65
N GLU A 532 -11.22 -0.19 -7.51
CA GLU A 532 -10.65 -0.93 -8.64
C GLU A 532 -11.71 -1.22 -9.70
N ALA A 533 -12.92 -1.60 -9.29
CA ALA A 533 -14.05 -1.77 -10.19
C ALA A 533 -14.44 -0.46 -10.90
N ALA A 534 -14.41 0.68 -10.20
CA ALA A 534 -14.68 1.99 -10.81
C ALA A 534 -13.61 2.36 -11.85
N MET A 535 -12.33 2.11 -11.54
CA MET A 535 -11.22 2.32 -12.48
C MET A 535 -11.31 1.38 -13.70
N GLN A 536 -11.69 0.12 -13.49
CA GLN A 536 -11.93 -0.84 -14.56
C GLN A 536 -13.11 -0.42 -15.46
N LEU A 537 -14.20 0.08 -14.85
CA LEU A 537 -15.32 0.59 -15.62
C LEU A 537 -14.85 1.75 -16.50
N PHE A 538 -14.20 2.76 -15.90
CA PHE A 538 -13.71 3.94 -16.62
C PHE A 538 -12.77 3.59 -17.79
N SER A 539 -11.83 2.66 -17.57
CA SER A 539 -10.85 2.27 -18.60
C SER A 539 -11.45 1.50 -19.78
N THR A 540 -12.61 0.87 -19.60
CA THR A 540 -13.31 0.11 -20.66
C THR A 540 -14.38 0.93 -21.39
N LEU A 541 -14.66 2.17 -20.97
CA LEU A 541 -15.60 3.07 -21.67
C LEU A 541 -15.22 3.38 -23.13
N PRO A 542 -13.93 3.53 -23.52
CA PRO A 542 -13.57 3.69 -24.93
C PRO A 542 -14.11 2.59 -25.84
N GLU A 543 -14.25 1.36 -25.34
CA GLU A 543 -14.79 0.21 -26.10
C GLU A 543 -16.25 0.40 -26.51
N ILE A 544 -17.00 1.31 -25.87
CA ILE A 544 -18.38 1.64 -26.25
C ILE A 544 -18.38 2.88 -27.13
N PHE A 545 -17.78 3.97 -26.66
CA PHE A 545 -17.99 5.27 -27.27
C PHE A 545 -17.15 5.47 -28.54
N LYS A 546 -16.07 4.70 -28.73
CA LYS A 546 -15.32 4.62 -30.00
C LYS A 546 -15.74 3.47 -30.90
N ASP A 547 -16.66 2.61 -30.47
CA ASP A 547 -17.14 1.50 -31.32
C ASP A 547 -17.87 2.06 -32.54
N SER A 548 -17.39 1.73 -33.74
CA SER A 548 -18.01 2.13 -35.00
C SER A 548 -19.25 1.29 -35.33
N GLU A 549 -19.41 0.13 -34.70
CA GLU A 549 -20.61 -0.69 -34.85
C GLU A 549 -21.80 -0.07 -34.12
N LEU A 550 -21.60 0.62 -32.99
CA LEU A 550 -22.68 1.26 -32.24
C LEU A 550 -23.08 2.60 -32.87
N SER A 551 -24.38 2.77 -33.11
CA SER A 551 -24.94 4.04 -33.57
C SER A 551 -24.88 5.11 -32.48
N ASN A 552 -24.95 6.38 -32.89
CA ASN A 552 -25.02 7.50 -31.94
C ASN A 552 -26.24 7.39 -31.01
N HIS A 553 -27.38 6.86 -31.49
CA HIS A 553 -28.55 6.62 -30.65
C HIS A 553 -28.26 5.60 -29.54
N GLU A 554 -27.62 4.48 -29.88
CA GLU A 554 -27.22 3.45 -28.90
C GLU A 554 -26.20 3.98 -27.87
N LYS A 555 -25.23 4.78 -28.32
CA LYS A 555 -24.26 5.44 -27.42
C LYS A 555 -24.93 6.45 -26.48
N ASN A 556 -25.96 7.16 -26.95
CA ASN A 556 -26.74 8.07 -26.11
C ASN A 556 -27.49 7.33 -24.99
N ILE A 557 -28.11 6.20 -25.29
CA ILE A 557 -28.79 5.35 -24.30
C ILE A 557 -27.80 4.92 -23.19
N ILE A 558 -26.60 4.48 -23.57
CA ILE A 558 -25.57 4.09 -22.59
C ILE A 558 -25.02 5.29 -21.82
N GLY A 559 -24.76 6.41 -22.48
CA GLY A 559 -24.30 7.64 -21.82
C GLY A 559 -25.27 8.14 -20.76
N GLU A 560 -26.57 8.14 -21.06
CA GLU A 560 -27.62 8.50 -20.11
C GLU A 560 -27.69 7.53 -18.94
N TYR A 561 -27.63 6.22 -19.22
CA TYR A 561 -27.61 5.18 -18.20
C TYR A 561 -26.43 5.34 -17.23
N LEU A 562 -25.22 5.56 -17.75
CA LEU A 562 -24.01 5.75 -16.95
C LEU A 562 -24.10 7.02 -16.10
N MET A 563 -24.60 8.12 -16.65
CA MET A 563 -24.80 9.38 -15.92
C MET A 563 -25.77 9.22 -14.75
N LEU A 564 -26.92 8.57 -14.98
CA LEU A 564 -27.89 8.34 -13.91
C LEU A 564 -27.34 7.39 -12.84
N LYS A 565 -26.60 6.35 -13.23
CA LYS A 565 -25.93 5.43 -12.31
C LYS A 565 -24.86 6.12 -11.47
N ASP A 566 -24.08 6.99 -12.08
CA ASP A 566 -23.06 7.79 -11.38
C ASP A 566 -23.71 8.69 -10.32
N ARG A 567 -24.76 9.44 -10.69
CA ARG A 567 -25.55 10.26 -9.74
C ARG A 567 -26.11 9.43 -8.59
N GLN A 568 -26.70 8.28 -8.90
CA GLN A 568 -27.24 7.35 -7.89
C GLN A 568 -26.15 6.92 -6.91
N LEU A 569 -24.98 6.51 -7.39
CA LEU A 569 -23.86 6.08 -6.55
C LEU A 569 -23.31 7.23 -5.70
N THR A 570 -23.09 8.40 -6.31
CA THR A 570 -22.60 9.60 -5.62
C THR A 570 -23.54 10.02 -4.49
N CYS A 571 -24.86 9.95 -4.70
CA CYS A 571 -25.87 10.25 -3.67
C CYS A 571 -25.95 9.18 -2.57
N ASN A 572 -26.01 7.91 -2.96
CA ASN A 572 -26.16 6.80 -2.00
C ASN A 572 -24.94 6.66 -1.10
N LYS A 573 -23.73 6.82 -1.66
CA LYS A 573 -22.47 6.71 -0.90
C LYS A 573 -22.07 8.04 -0.24
N ASN A 574 -22.77 9.14 -0.56
CA ASN A 574 -22.45 10.51 -0.14
C ASN A 574 -20.96 10.84 -0.33
N MET A 575 -20.42 10.46 -1.50
CA MET A 575 -18.99 10.48 -1.80
C MET A 575 -18.74 10.39 -3.31
N GLY A 576 -17.58 10.84 -3.78
CA GLY A 576 -17.12 10.66 -5.16
C GLY A 576 -15.62 10.39 -5.23
N LEU A 577 -15.19 9.59 -6.21
CA LEU A 577 -13.79 9.17 -6.38
C LEU A 577 -12.99 10.06 -7.34
N THR A 578 -13.66 11.05 -7.93
CA THR A 578 -13.14 11.86 -9.03
C THR A 578 -13.10 13.34 -8.65
N GLU A 579 -13.26 14.24 -9.63
CA GLU A 579 -13.48 15.69 -9.47
C GLU A 579 -14.47 16.07 -8.35
N LYS A 580 -14.18 17.21 -7.72
CA LYS A 580 -14.98 17.83 -6.66
C LYS A 580 -15.40 19.26 -7.07
N LEU A 581 -16.55 19.70 -6.57
CA LEU A 581 -17.02 21.08 -6.64
C LEU A 581 -16.78 21.75 -5.29
N LEU A 582 -15.97 22.80 -5.29
CA LEU A 582 -15.62 23.58 -4.11
C LEU A 582 -16.46 24.84 -4.09
N ILE A 583 -17.10 25.14 -2.96
CA ILE A 583 -17.78 26.40 -2.70
C ILE A 583 -16.92 27.18 -1.72
N ILE A 584 -16.44 28.34 -2.13
CA ILE A 584 -15.46 29.14 -1.41
C ILE A 584 -16.05 30.53 -1.16
N LYS A 585 -15.79 31.09 0.02
CA LYS A 585 -16.16 32.47 0.35
C LYS A 585 -14.99 33.18 1.04
N LYS A 586 -15.14 34.48 1.28
CA LYS A 586 -14.25 35.19 2.21
C LYS A 586 -14.55 34.81 3.65
N LYS A 587 -13.54 34.74 4.51
CA LYS A 587 -13.74 34.56 5.97
C LYS A 587 -14.64 35.63 6.59
N THR A 588 -14.67 36.83 6.01
CA THR A 588 -15.53 37.93 6.47
C THR A 588 -17.00 37.79 6.05
N ASN A 589 -17.32 36.86 5.16
CA ASN A 589 -18.70 36.61 4.72
C ASN A 589 -19.45 35.80 5.79
N PRO A 590 -20.47 36.36 6.46
CA PRO A 590 -21.17 35.70 7.56
C PRO A 590 -22.09 34.55 7.11
N CYS A 591 -22.33 34.40 5.80
CA CYS A 591 -23.26 33.41 5.27
C CYS A 591 -22.82 31.98 5.61
N LYS A 592 -23.71 31.21 6.23
CA LYS A 592 -23.54 29.77 6.47
C LYS A 592 -24.48 29.03 5.53
N ILE A 593 -23.92 28.16 4.71
CA ILE A 593 -24.65 27.33 3.75
C ILE A 593 -24.19 25.90 3.98
N SER A 594 -25.14 24.97 3.93
CA SER A 594 -24.84 23.55 3.84
C SER A 594 -25.70 22.96 2.74
N ILE A 595 -25.11 22.11 1.91
CA ILE A 595 -25.77 21.57 0.72
C ILE A 595 -25.63 20.06 0.73
N LYS A 596 -26.78 19.37 0.68
CA LYS A 596 -26.84 17.91 0.55
C LYS A 596 -27.17 17.54 -0.89
N LEU A 597 -26.48 16.53 -1.43
CA LEU A 597 -26.71 16.05 -2.80
C LEU A 597 -28.13 15.51 -3.00
N GLN A 598 -28.73 14.96 -1.94
CA GLN A 598 -30.10 14.46 -1.96
C GLN A 598 -31.14 15.58 -2.12
N GLU A 599 -30.75 16.85 -1.92
CA GLU A 599 -31.60 18.01 -2.22
C GLU A 599 -31.47 18.46 -3.68
N ILE A 600 -30.47 17.96 -4.41
CA ILE A 600 -30.20 18.29 -5.81
C ILE A 600 -30.70 17.17 -6.72
N TYR A 601 -30.42 15.93 -6.36
CA TYR A 601 -30.77 14.75 -7.13
C TYR A 601 -31.99 14.05 -6.53
N ASP A 602 -33.08 14.03 -7.30
CA ASP A 602 -34.25 13.19 -6.99
C ASP A 602 -33.90 11.71 -7.21
N THR A 603 -33.56 11.03 -6.11
CA THR A 603 -33.09 9.64 -6.16
C THR A 603 -34.16 8.66 -6.64
N ASP A 604 -35.44 8.95 -6.40
CA ASP A 604 -36.53 8.06 -6.82
C ASP A 604 -36.80 8.20 -8.31
N SER A 605 -36.84 9.44 -8.83
CA SER A 605 -36.90 9.69 -10.28
C SER A 605 -35.69 9.08 -11.02
N ILE A 606 -34.49 9.20 -10.46
CA ILE A 606 -33.28 8.57 -11.03
C ILE A 606 -33.42 7.04 -11.09
N ARG A 607 -33.94 6.40 -10.02
CA ARG A 607 -34.18 4.94 -9.99
C ARG A 607 -35.17 4.49 -11.06
N GLU A 608 -36.27 5.23 -11.24
CA GLU A 608 -37.27 4.93 -12.26
C GLU A 608 -36.70 5.03 -13.68
N GLN A 609 -35.96 6.10 -13.98
CA GLN A 609 -35.32 6.31 -15.28
C GLN A 609 -34.26 5.22 -15.57
N ILE A 610 -33.45 4.87 -14.57
CA ILE A 610 -32.50 3.76 -14.65
C ILE A 610 -33.21 2.46 -15.05
N ALA A 611 -34.32 2.12 -14.40
CA ALA A 611 -35.06 0.89 -14.68
C ALA A 611 -35.61 0.86 -16.11
N LEU A 612 -36.11 2.00 -16.61
CA LEU A 612 -36.61 2.15 -17.97
C LEU A 612 -35.50 1.95 -19.01
N ILE A 613 -34.38 2.66 -18.85
CA ILE A 613 -33.24 2.60 -19.78
C ILE A 613 -32.59 1.21 -19.74
N GLN A 614 -32.47 0.60 -18.55
CA GLN A 614 -31.94 -0.75 -18.42
C GLN A 614 -32.77 -1.78 -19.20
N LYS A 615 -34.10 -1.61 -19.24
CA LYS A 615 -34.99 -2.45 -20.06
C LYS A 615 -34.71 -2.26 -21.55
N GLN A 616 -34.52 -1.02 -22.02
CA GLN A 616 -34.15 -0.74 -23.41
C GLN A 616 -32.82 -1.38 -23.79
N ILE A 617 -31.80 -1.27 -22.92
CA ILE A 617 -30.47 -1.88 -23.13
C ILE A 617 -30.59 -3.40 -23.28
N LYS A 618 -31.35 -4.07 -22.40
CA LYS A 618 -31.51 -5.53 -22.43
C LYS A 618 -32.33 -6.02 -23.63
N GLN A 619 -33.27 -5.22 -24.14
CA GLN A 619 -34.09 -5.57 -25.30
C GLN A 619 -33.33 -5.44 -26.62
N ASN A 620 -32.31 -4.59 -26.69
CA ASN A 620 -31.41 -4.51 -27.85
C ASN A 620 -30.27 -5.54 -27.68
N GLN A 621 -30.37 -6.67 -28.40
CA GLN A 621 -29.41 -7.78 -28.29
C GLN A 621 -27.95 -7.35 -28.57
N LYS A 622 -27.74 -6.47 -29.55
CA LYS A 622 -26.43 -5.95 -29.90
C LYS A 622 -25.85 -5.08 -28.78
N LEU A 623 -26.67 -4.17 -28.25
CA LEU A 623 -26.27 -3.29 -27.15
C LEU A 623 -25.98 -4.08 -25.87
N TRP A 624 -26.83 -5.05 -25.53
CA TRP A 624 -26.63 -5.92 -24.38
C TRP A 624 -25.34 -6.73 -24.49
N HIS A 625 -25.05 -7.29 -25.67
CA HIS A 625 -23.82 -8.06 -25.91
C HIS A 625 -22.55 -7.24 -25.64
N LYS A 626 -22.55 -5.95 -26.02
CA LYS A 626 -21.42 -5.03 -25.79
C LYS A 626 -21.37 -4.48 -24.35
N PHE A 627 -22.51 -4.39 -23.66
CA PHE A 627 -22.62 -3.73 -22.35
C PHE A 627 -22.66 -4.67 -21.14
N SER A 628 -23.02 -5.96 -21.30
CA SER A 628 -23.32 -6.86 -20.18
C SER A 628 -22.18 -6.97 -19.14
N GLY A 629 -20.92 -7.05 -19.58
CA GLY A 629 -19.77 -7.09 -18.67
C GLY A 629 -19.60 -5.81 -17.84
N LYS A 630 -19.92 -4.64 -18.40
CA LYS A 630 -19.90 -3.36 -17.65
C LYS A 630 -21.10 -3.24 -16.70
N ALA A 631 -22.23 -3.83 -17.05
CA ALA A 631 -23.38 -3.92 -16.15
C ALA A 631 -23.07 -4.75 -14.89
N ASP A 632 -22.26 -5.80 -15.01
CA ASP A 632 -21.82 -6.58 -13.85
C ASP A 632 -20.85 -5.79 -12.96
N ILE A 633 -19.94 -5.00 -13.55
CA ILE A 633 -19.07 -4.09 -12.80
C ILE A 633 -19.90 -3.04 -12.04
N LEU A 634 -20.90 -2.42 -12.70
CA LEU A 634 -21.81 -1.46 -12.05
C LEU A 634 -22.55 -2.07 -10.84
N ARG A 635 -23.00 -3.32 -10.95
CA ARG A 635 -23.62 -4.02 -9.80
C ARG A 635 -22.65 -4.20 -8.63
N LEU A 636 -21.35 -4.35 -8.89
CA LEU A 636 -20.36 -4.42 -7.82
C LEU A 636 -20.22 -3.06 -7.11
N LEU A 637 -20.26 -1.95 -7.85
CA LEU A 637 -20.23 -0.60 -7.27
C LEU A 637 -21.46 -0.28 -6.41
N GLU A 638 -22.60 -0.87 -6.74
CA GLU A 638 -23.86 -0.70 -6.02
C GLU A 638 -23.97 -1.53 -4.73
N LYS A 639 -23.11 -2.54 -4.53
CA LYS A 639 -23.17 -3.33 -3.31
C LYS A 639 -22.82 -2.46 -2.11
N ASP A 640 -23.62 -2.59 -1.06
CA ASP A 640 -23.27 -2.06 0.24
C ASP A 640 -22.28 -2.95 0.95
N ASP A 641 -21.50 -2.34 1.83
CA ASP A 641 -20.56 -3.05 2.67
C ASP A 641 -21.34 -4.03 3.54
N ASN A 642 -20.90 -5.28 3.56
CA ASN A 642 -21.48 -6.29 4.43
C ASN A 642 -20.39 -6.85 5.36
N PRO A 643 -20.43 -6.53 6.66
CA PRO A 643 -21.41 -5.69 7.36
C PRO A 643 -21.17 -4.20 7.10
N THR A 644 -22.21 -3.38 7.30
CA THR A 644 -22.12 -1.92 7.11
C THR A 644 -21.27 -1.27 8.19
N PHE A 645 -20.75 -0.07 7.92
CA PHE A 645 -20.01 0.72 8.91
C PHE A 645 -20.81 0.92 10.20
N GLU A 646 -22.10 1.28 10.09
CA GLU A 646 -22.98 1.52 11.24
C GLU A 646 -23.13 0.25 12.07
N TYR A 647 -23.34 -0.91 11.42
CA TYR A 647 -23.43 -2.18 12.12
C TYR A 647 -22.17 -2.48 12.91
N ILE A 648 -20.99 -2.32 12.29
CA ILE A 648 -19.71 -2.58 12.94
C ILE A 648 -19.51 -1.63 14.11
N ARG A 649 -19.66 -0.32 13.88
CA ARG A 649 -19.51 0.71 14.91
C ARG A 649 -20.40 0.45 16.10
N ASP A 650 -21.69 0.17 15.85
CA ASP A 650 -22.68 0.00 16.91
C ASP A 650 -22.46 -1.33 17.66
N LYS A 651 -22.12 -2.40 16.95
CA LYS A 651 -21.81 -3.70 17.55
C LYS A 651 -20.57 -3.66 18.43
N ILE A 652 -19.49 -3.02 17.96
CA ILE A 652 -18.29 -2.83 18.78
C ILE A 652 -18.58 -1.90 19.96
N ASN A 653 -19.39 -0.85 19.77
CA ASN A 653 -19.79 0.04 20.86
C ASN A 653 -20.58 -0.69 21.96
N GLU A 654 -21.49 -1.59 21.58
CA GLU A 654 -22.22 -2.46 22.50
C GLU A 654 -21.27 -3.39 23.27
N PHE A 655 -20.25 -3.92 22.60
CA PHE A 655 -19.32 -4.88 23.19
C PHE A 655 -18.31 -4.25 24.16
N ILE A 656 -18.01 -2.95 24.00
CA ILE A 656 -17.10 -2.23 24.91
C ILE A 656 -17.71 -2.18 26.33
N SER A 657 -16.93 -2.60 27.31
CA SER A 657 -17.37 -2.72 28.70
C SER A 657 -17.21 -1.43 29.53
N TYR A 658 -16.48 -0.43 29.02
CA TYR A 658 -16.25 0.85 29.71
C TYR A 658 -17.45 1.77 29.66
N GLU A 659 -17.65 2.50 30.75
CA GLU A 659 -18.62 3.60 30.88
C GLU A 659 -17.87 4.94 30.95
N THR A 660 -18.59 6.07 30.79
CA THR A 660 -17.98 7.41 30.81
C THR A 660 -17.11 7.66 32.05
N ASN A 661 -17.52 7.13 33.21
CA ASN A 661 -16.77 7.28 34.46
C ASN A 661 -15.39 6.59 34.45
N ASP A 662 -15.20 5.54 33.67
CA ASP A 662 -13.90 4.86 33.54
C ASP A 662 -12.86 5.78 32.87
N PHE A 663 -13.30 6.59 31.91
CA PHE A 663 -12.48 7.61 31.27
C PHE A 663 -12.27 8.82 32.20
N ASP A 664 -13.30 9.26 32.92
CA ASP A 664 -13.23 10.43 33.80
C ASP A 664 -12.34 10.25 35.04
N THR A 665 -12.18 9.01 35.49
CA THR A 665 -11.36 8.65 36.67
C THR A 665 -9.94 8.22 36.30
N PHE A 666 -9.65 8.06 35.02
CA PHE A 666 -8.30 7.72 34.54
C PHE A 666 -7.39 8.94 34.58
N ASP A 667 -6.15 8.76 35.06
CA ASP A 667 -5.13 9.80 35.06
C ASP A 667 -4.44 9.86 33.69
N PHE A 668 -4.82 10.84 32.86
CA PHE A 668 -4.22 11.11 31.56
C PHE A 668 -2.87 11.83 31.66
N THR A 669 -2.55 12.48 32.78
CA THR A 669 -1.33 13.31 32.89
C THR A 669 -0.05 12.48 32.87
N THR A 670 -0.12 11.24 33.36
CA THR A 670 0.98 10.27 33.34
C THR A 670 0.79 9.15 32.31
N ALA A 671 -0.25 9.26 31.47
CA ALA A 671 -0.60 8.22 30.52
C ALA A 671 0.34 8.18 29.32
N GLN A 672 0.77 6.98 28.95
CA GLN A 672 1.54 6.72 27.74
C GLN A 672 0.83 5.68 26.89
N VAL A 673 0.87 5.88 25.58
CA VAL A 673 0.41 4.87 24.63
C VAL A 673 1.44 3.75 24.61
N ILE A 674 1.03 2.51 24.89
CA ILE A 674 1.93 1.35 24.96
C ILE A 674 1.88 0.49 23.69
N ILE A 675 0.70 0.31 23.11
CA ILE A 675 0.46 -0.43 21.87
C ILE A 675 -0.81 0.12 21.20
N GLY A 676 -0.92 0.03 19.89
CA GLY A 676 -2.14 0.37 19.17
C GLY A 676 -2.13 -0.04 17.71
N LYS A 677 -3.21 0.32 17.02
CA LYS A 677 -3.36 0.17 15.57
C LYS A 677 -4.15 1.29 14.92
N ARG A 678 -3.91 1.43 13.63
CA ARG A 678 -4.74 2.12 12.65
C ARG A 678 -5.18 1.08 11.63
N GLU A 679 -6.48 0.93 11.41
CA GLU A 679 -7.04 -0.10 10.53
C GLU A 679 -8.02 0.52 9.53
N LYS A 680 -7.73 0.40 8.23
CA LYS A 680 -8.57 0.94 7.17
C LYS A 680 -9.79 0.06 6.94
N PHE A 681 -10.95 0.69 6.92
CA PHE A 681 -12.22 0.11 6.53
C PHE A 681 -12.92 1.05 5.55
N HIS A 682 -12.74 0.80 4.26
CA HIS A 682 -13.23 1.69 3.19
C HIS A 682 -12.80 3.15 3.43
N ARG A 683 -13.75 4.08 3.46
CA ARG A 683 -13.50 5.51 3.68
C ARG A 683 -13.16 5.86 5.12
N TYR A 684 -13.24 4.89 6.04
CA TYR A 684 -12.99 5.09 7.45
C TYR A 684 -11.66 4.48 7.86
N GLU A 685 -11.05 5.07 8.87
CA GLU A 685 -9.87 4.54 9.53
C GLU A 685 -10.18 4.38 11.02
N LEU A 686 -10.18 3.13 11.48
CA LEU A 686 -10.33 2.78 12.89
C LEU A 686 -9.00 3.02 13.61
N ILE A 687 -9.02 3.76 14.71
CA ILE A 687 -7.87 4.10 15.53
C ILE A 687 -8.11 3.54 16.93
N GLU A 688 -7.28 2.61 17.36
CA GLU A 688 -7.39 1.97 18.67
C GLU A 688 -6.01 1.90 19.31
N PHE A 689 -5.96 2.06 20.63
CA PHE A 689 -4.71 1.98 21.37
C PHE A 689 -4.94 1.71 22.85
N ILE A 690 -3.90 1.28 23.54
CA ILE A 690 -3.91 1.09 24.99
C ILE A 690 -3.04 2.15 25.63
N LEU A 691 -3.59 2.81 26.66
CA LEU A 691 -2.89 3.69 27.56
C LEU A 691 -2.45 2.94 28.82
N ASN A 692 -1.27 3.26 29.33
CA ASN A 692 -0.82 2.86 30.65
C ASN A 692 -0.37 4.10 31.42
N ASN A 693 -0.80 4.25 32.67
CA ASN A 693 -0.37 5.36 33.52
C ASN A 693 0.70 4.93 34.55
N SER A 694 1.19 5.89 35.32
CA SER A 694 2.22 5.65 36.35
C SER A 694 1.80 4.69 37.47
N GLN A 695 0.51 4.43 37.65
CA GLN A 695 -0.04 3.46 38.59
C GLN A 695 -0.20 2.06 37.98
N ASP A 696 0.32 1.84 36.77
CA ASP A 696 0.17 0.62 35.97
C ASP A 696 -1.31 0.24 35.69
N LYS A 697 -2.18 1.26 35.74
CA LYS A 697 -3.57 1.13 35.29
C LYS A 697 -3.61 1.27 33.77
N LYS A 698 -4.30 0.34 33.14
CA LYS A 698 -4.51 0.33 31.69
C LYS A 698 -5.87 0.90 31.34
N LEU A 699 -5.96 1.57 30.19
CA LEU A 699 -7.22 2.00 29.61
C LEU A 699 -7.16 1.70 28.11
N ILE A 700 -8.12 0.90 27.63
CA ILE A 700 -8.18 0.49 26.24
C ILE A 700 -9.11 1.45 25.52
N ILE A 701 -8.57 2.15 24.53
CA ILE A 701 -9.31 3.08 23.66
C ILE A 701 -9.66 2.33 22.38
N ASN A 702 -10.96 2.10 22.17
CA ASN A 702 -11.51 1.37 21.03
C ASN A 702 -12.53 2.21 20.27
N ASN A 703 -12.83 1.77 19.05
CA ASN A 703 -13.96 2.26 18.26
C ASN A 703 -13.95 3.78 17.96
N ILE A 704 -12.76 4.40 17.93
CA ILE A 704 -12.60 5.76 17.40
C ILE A 704 -12.37 5.65 15.90
N TRP A 705 -13.23 6.29 15.12
CA TRP A 705 -13.11 6.28 13.66
C TRP A 705 -12.73 7.66 13.14
N TYR A 706 -11.95 7.68 12.08
CA TYR A 706 -11.67 8.87 11.31
C TYR A 706 -12.24 8.71 9.90
N ASP A 707 -13.15 9.61 9.52
CA ASP A 707 -13.69 9.68 8.17
C ASP A 707 -12.66 10.35 7.25
N LEU A 708 -12.04 9.56 6.37
CA LEU A 708 -11.00 10.05 5.47
C LEU A 708 -11.53 11.07 4.46
N TYR A 709 -12.83 11.02 4.14
CA TYR A 709 -13.45 11.91 3.17
C TYR A 709 -13.88 13.23 3.81
N ASN A 710 -14.61 13.17 4.93
CA ASN A 710 -15.10 14.35 5.64
C ASN A 710 -14.08 14.99 6.57
N LYS A 711 -13.01 14.26 6.95
CA LYS A 711 -11.97 14.67 7.90
C LYS A 711 -12.50 14.86 9.33
N GLU A 712 -13.44 14.00 9.73
CA GLU A 712 -14.10 14.07 11.03
C GLU A 712 -13.83 12.84 11.88
N TYR A 713 -13.75 13.03 13.20
CA TYR A 713 -13.69 11.94 14.17
C TYR A 713 -15.11 11.51 14.54
N ILE A 714 -15.36 10.21 14.55
CA ILE A 714 -16.59 9.60 15.07
C ILE A 714 -16.19 8.86 16.34
N LEU A 715 -16.68 9.37 17.47
CA LEU A 715 -16.37 8.86 18.80
C LEU A 715 -17.49 7.96 19.30
N PRO A 716 -17.15 6.94 20.12
CA PRO A 716 -18.17 6.20 20.84
C PRO A 716 -18.75 7.07 21.97
N GLN A 717 -20.04 6.90 22.27
CA GLN A 717 -20.81 7.81 23.14
C GLN A 717 -20.18 8.02 24.53
N GLN A 718 -19.55 6.99 25.09
CA GLN A 718 -18.96 7.04 26.42
C GLN A 718 -17.72 7.95 26.46
N ILE A 719 -16.95 7.97 25.36
CA ILE A 719 -15.81 8.88 25.17
C ILE A 719 -16.30 10.29 24.86
N GLU A 720 -17.28 10.43 23.98
CA GLU A 720 -17.85 11.74 23.61
C GLU A 720 -18.39 12.49 24.85
N SER A 721 -19.03 11.75 25.76
CA SER A 721 -19.60 12.31 27.00
C SER A 721 -18.56 12.54 28.11
N SER A 722 -17.33 12.07 27.96
CA SER A 722 -16.29 12.18 28.99
C SER A 722 -15.70 13.59 29.07
N LYS A 723 -15.40 14.06 30.29
CA LYS A 723 -14.66 15.32 30.49
C LYS A 723 -13.24 15.28 29.90
N ASN A 724 -12.71 14.07 29.67
CA ASN A 724 -11.37 13.82 29.10
C ASN A 724 -11.41 13.54 27.58
N SER A 725 -12.56 13.73 26.91
CA SER A 725 -12.70 13.53 25.46
C SER A 725 -11.64 14.28 24.64
N HIS A 726 -11.33 15.52 25.02
CA HIS A 726 -10.30 16.33 24.37
C HIS A 726 -8.89 15.73 24.46
N GLU A 727 -8.53 15.12 25.59
CA GLU A 727 -7.23 14.46 25.76
C GLU A 727 -7.12 13.21 24.88
N ILE A 728 -8.19 12.41 24.84
CA ILE A 728 -8.28 11.22 23.98
C ILE A 728 -8.16 11.61 22.51
N LEU A 729 -8.87 12.67 22.08
CA LEU A 729 -8.77 13.20 20.71
C LEU A 729 -7.37 13.75 20.40
N SER A 730 -6.71 14.41 21.35
CA SER A 730 -5.35 14.90 21.20
C SER A 730 -4.36 13.75 20.94
N ILE A 731 -4.44 12.69 21.74
CA ILE A 731 -3.61 11.47 21.55
C ILE A 731 -3.94 10.80 20.21
N THR A 732 -5.22 10.66 19.88
CA THR A 732 -5.69 10.07 18.62
C THR A 732 -5.16 10.84 17.40
N SER A 733 -5.24 12.18 17.43
CA SER A 733 -4.72 13.06 16.38
C SER A 733 -3.21 12.92 16.22
N ASN A 734 -2.47 12.79 17.33
CA ASN A 734 -1.02 12.54 17.29
C ASN A 734 -0.68 11.17 16.68
N ILE A 735 -1.50 10.14 16.92
CA ILE A 735 -1.35 8.83 16.27
C ILE A 735 -1.62 8.92 14.76
N LEU A 736 -2.69 9.63 14.38
CA LEU A 736 -3.08 9.80 12.97
C LEU A 736 -2.02 10.56 12.15
N LYS A 737 -1.40 11.59 12.74
CA LYS A 737 -0.35 12.41 12.10
C LYS A 737 0.98 11.67 11.89
N LYS A 738 1.25 10.60 12.65
CA LYS A 738 2.45 9.78 12.44
C LYS A 738 2.31 8.99 11.14
N GLY A 739 3.40 8.86 10.38
CA GLY A 739 3.40 8.03 9.18
C GLY A 739 3.05 6.58 9.50
N ALA A 740 2.07 6.00 8.77
CA ALA A 740 1.62 4.63 8.95
C ALA A 740 2.00 3.76 7.73
N VAL A 741 2.49 2.55 8.00
CA VAL A 741 2.71 1.52 6.99
C VAL A 741 1.66 0.44 7.17
N TYR A 742 0.77 0.30 6.19
CA TYR A 742 -0.33 -0.66 6.23
C TYR A 742 0.09 -1.99 5.64
N LYS A 743 -0.14 -3.07 6.38
CA LYS A 743 -0.10 -4.46 5.90
C LYS A 743 -1.50 -5.04 6.04
N ASN A 744 -2.11 -5.46 4.93
CA ASN A 744 -3.49 -5.95 4.91
C ASN A 744 -4.47 -4.97 5.61
N ASN A 745 -4.40 -3.68 5.26
CA ASN A 745 -5.20 -2.59 5.85
C ASN A 745 -4.93 -2.27 7.32
N ILE A 746 -4.00 -2.93 8.00
CA ILE A 746 -3.68 -2.67 9.41
C ILE A 746 -2.26 -2.10 9.52
N SER A 747 -2.10 -1.02 10.28
CA SER A 747 -0.83 -0.46 10.69
C SER A 747 -0.80 -0.41 12.21
N GLY A 748 -0.11 -1.36 12.83
CA GLY A 748 0.08 -1.32 14.28
C GLY A 748 1.43 -0.77 14.69
N PHE A 749 1.48 -0.40 15.96
CA PHE A 749 2.65 0.19 16.59
C PHE A 749 2.74 -0.27 18.03
N ILE A 750 3.97 -0.51 18.48
CA ILE A 750 4.28 -0.87 19.87
C ILE A 750 5.28 0.18 20.35
N SER A 751 4.87 0.96 21.34
CA SER A 751 5.69 2.04 21.92
C SER A 751 6.39 1.58 23.20
N ASP A 752 5.84 0.58 23.88
CA ASP A 752 6.45 -0.03 25.05
C ASP A 752 7.57 -1.03 24.65
N PRO A 753 8.83 -0.81 25.07
CA PRO A 753 9.94 -1.69 24.69
C PRO A 753 9.84 -3.12 25.22
N GLN A 754 9.18 -3.33 26.37
CA GLN A 754 9.03 -4.66 26.95
C GLN A 754 8.02 -5.48 26.16
N ILE A 755 6.86 -4.87 25.84
CA ILE A 755 5.87 -5.50 24.96
C ILE A 755 6.48 -5.79 23.59
N LYS A 756 7.30 -4.87 23.08
CA LYS A 756 7.98 -5.07 21.79
C LYS A 756 8.93 -6.28 21.82
N ALA A 757 9.76 -6.39 22.84
CA ALA A 757 10.67 -7.52 23.00
C ALA A 757 9.91 -8.85 23.14
N GLU A 758 8.83 -8.87 23.92
CA GLU A 758 7.99 -10.07 24.11
C GLU A 758 7.32 -10.52 22.80
N VAL A 759 6.79 -9.55 22.03
CA VAL A 759 6.23 -9.79 20.69
C VAL A 759 7.28 -10.32 19.73
N GLU A 760 8.51 -9.80 19.77
CA GLU A 760 9.60 -10.26 18.91
C GLU A 760 10.02 -11.69 19.24
N GLU A 761 10.10 -12.04 20.53
CA GLU A 761 10.41 -13.39 20.99
C GLU A 761 9.29 -14.40 20.66
N ASN A 762 8.03 -13.99 20.78
CA ASN A 762 6.86 -14.86 20.66
C ASN A 762 5.99 -14.55 19.43
N TYR A 763 6.59 -14.01 18.36
CA TYR A 763 5.87 -13.42 17.22
C TYR A 763 4.78 -14.32 16.62
N LEU A 764 5.04 -15.62 16.47
CA LEU A 764 4.05 -16.56 15.95
C LEU A 764 2.83 -16.67 16.86
N ALA A 765 3.01 -16.76 18.18
CA ALA A 765 1.90 -16.81 19.12
C ALA A 765 1.06 -15.52 19.07
N TYR A 766 1.72 -14.37 18.89
CA TYR A 766 1.03 -13.08 18.74
C TYR A 766 0.24 -12.95 17.45
N MET A 767 0.77 -13.47 16.34
CA MET A 767 0.08 -13.43 15.05
C MET A 767 -1.10 -14.39 14.94
N TRP A 768 -1.09 -15.49 15.71
CA TRP A 768 -2.09 -16.55 15.60
C TRP A 768 -3.08 -16.60 16.78
N GLU A 769 -2.61 -16.43 18.02
CA GLU A 769 -3.38 -16.75 19.23
C GLU A 769 -3.65 -15.57 20.15
N ARG A 770 -2.72 -14.60 20.25
CA ARG A 770 -2.86 -13.49 21.20
C ARG A 770 -3.69 -12.35 20.61
N GLY A 771 -5.00 -12.42 20.80
CA GLY A 771 -5.92 -11.33 20.47
C GLY A 771 -5.87 -10.14 21.45
N ILE A 772 -4.76 -9.40 21.51
CA ILE A 772 -4.66 -8.20 22.37
C ILE A 772 -5.63 -7.13 21.83
N PRO A 773 -6.58 -6.64 22.66
CA PRO A 773 -7.55 -5.63 22.22
C PRO A 773 -6.85 -4.34 21.79
N ALA A 774 -7.46 -3.60 20.86
CA ALA A 774 -6.93 -2.34 20.33
C ALA A 774 -5.55 -2.42 19.64
N SER A 775 -5.05 -3.63 19.34
CA SER A 775 -3.74 -3.83 18.69
C SER A 775 -3.88 -4.52 17.35
N GLN A 776 -2.79 -4.52 16.56
CA GLN A 776 -2.70 -5.25 15.29
C GLN A 776 -2.94 -6.76 15.38
N PHE A 777 -2.80 -7.33 16.58
CA PHE A 777 -3.01 -8.76 16.82
C PHE A 777 -4.49 -9.13 17.01
N LEU A 778 -5.37 -8.12 17.05
CA LEU A 778 -6.82 -8.31 17.00
C LEU A 778 -7.44 -7.46 15.88
N PRO A 779 -7.39 -7.94 14.62
CA PRO A 779 -8.05 -7.29 13.49
C PRO A 779 -9.55 -7.04 13.71
N LEU A 780 -10.09 -5.97 13.13
CA LEU A 780 -11.51 -5.56 13.28
C LEU A 780 -12.48 -6.70 12.93
N ASN A 781 -12.24 -7.40 11.82
CA ASN A 781 -13.11 -8.48 11.38
C ASN A 781 -13.11 -9.69 12.34
N VAL A 782 -11.99 -9.95 13.02
CA VAL A 782 -11.88 -10.98 14.07
C VAL A 782 -12.60 -10.49 15.32
N TYR A 783 -12.37 -9.25 15.72
CA TYR A 783 -13.00 -8.66 16.90
C TYR A 783 -14.53 -8.62 16.79
N LEU A 784 -15.05 -8.29 15.61
CA LEU A 784 -16.49 -8.31 15.36
C LEU A 784 -17.09 -9.71 15.51
N LYS A 785 -16.43 -10.76 15.00
CA LYS A 785 -16.90 -12.15 15.19
C LYS A 785 -16.90 -12.55 16.67
N ILE A 786 -15.91 -12.09 17.42
CA ILE A 786 -15.83 -12.30 18.87
C ILE A 786 -17.02 -11.61 19.55
N ALA A 787 -17.23 -10.32 19.30
CA ALA A 787 -18.35 -9.56 19.85
C ALA A 787 -19.71 -10.23 19.60
N GLU A 788 -19.92 -10.76 18.41
CA GLU A 788 -21.14 -11.49 18.02
C GLU A 788 -21.35 -12.78 18.82
N ARG A 789 -20.29 -13.56 19.06
CA ARG A 789 -20.38 -14.78 19.88
C ARG A 789 -20.75 -14.47 21.33
N TYR A 790 -20.17 -13.41 21.90
CA TYR A 790 -20.50 -12.99 23.25
C TYR A 790 -21.89 -12.37 23.35
N THR A 791 -22.32 -11.59 22.35
CA THR A 791 -23.70 -11.09 22.26
C THR A 791 -24.71 -12.23 22.15
N PHE A 792 -24.38 -13.29 21.43
CA PHE A 792 -25.20 -14.50 21.39
C PHE A 792 -25.24 -15.20 22.75
N ALA A 793 -24.08 -15.37 23.41
CA ALA A 793 -24.00 -16.01 24.72
C ALA A 793 -24.76 -15.24 25.82
N SER A 794 -24.75 -13.91 25.78
CA SER A 794 -25.46 -13.06 26.74
C SER A 794 -26.98 -13.29 26.73
N GLY A 795 -27.55 -13.74 25.61
CA GLY A 795 -28.96 -14.12 25.51
C GLY A 795 -29.37 -15.32 26.36
N PHE A 796 -28.42 -16.04 26.97
CA PHE A 796 -28.68 -17.22 27.81
C PHE A 796 -28.53 -16.95 29.31
N MET A 797 -28.20 -15.71 29.70
CA MET A 797 -28.02 -15.28 31.08
C MET A 797 -28.94 -14.10 31.42
N ASN A 798 -29.04 -13.80 32.72
CA ASN A 798 -29.80 -12.68 33.27
C ASN A 798 -29.05 -12.10 34.49
N ASN A 799 -29.57 -10.99 35.05
CA ASN A 799 -28.93 -10.27 36.16
C ASN A 799 -28.76 -11.06 37.46
N GLU A 800 -29.31 -12.27 37.58
CA GLU A 800 -29.11 -13.16 38.74
C GLU A 800 -28.08 -14.26 38.45
N SER A 801 -27.70 -14.45 37.18
CA SER A 801 -26.85 -15.55 36.73
C SER A 801 -25.42 -15.41 37.28
N ARG A 802 -24.88 -16.51 37.83
CA ARG A 802 -23.45 -16.69 38.09
C ARG A 802 -22.79 -17.30 36.86
N VAL A 803 -21.85 -16.59 36.27
CA VAL A 803 -21.22 -16.96 35.00
C VAL A 803 -19.76 -17.35 35.22
N LEU A 804 -19.34 -18.43 34.57
CA LEU A 804 -17.93 -18.79 34.40
C LEU A 804 -17.52 -18.47 32.96
N GLU A 805 -16.38 -17.80 32.79
CA GLU A 805 -15.69 -17.69 31.50
C GLU A 805 -14.32 -18.36 31.63
N ALA A 806 -14.06 -19.38 30.82
CA ALA A 806 -12.76 -20.07 30.83
C ALA A 806 -12.47 -20.78 29.48
N PRO A 807 -11.38 -20.42 28.77
CA PRO A 807 -10.41 -19.38 29.10
C PRO A 807 -10.98 -17.96 28.86
N CYS A 808 -10.55 -16.97 29.65
CA CYS A 808 -10.99 -15.58 29.52
C CYS A 808 -10.06 -14.71 28.66
N GLY A 809 -8.86 -15.21 28.32
CA GLY A 809 -7.89 -14.46 27.52
C GLY A 809 -7.57 -13.10 28.15
N PHE A 810 -7.52 -12.06 27.32
CA PHE A 810 -7.30 -10.69 27.78
C PHE A 810 -8.50 -10.06 28.53
N GLY A 811 -9.61 -10.78 28.72
CA GLY A 811 -10.70 -10.39 29.63
C GLY A 811 -11.82 -9.53 29.06
N TYR A 812 -11.80 -9.18 27.76
CA TYR A 812 -12.87 -8.38 27.14
C TYR A 812 -14.24 -9.09 27.18
N GLY A 813 -14.26 -10.43 27.11
CA GLY A 813 -15.47 -11.25 27.16
C GLY A 813 -16.14 -11.19 28.52
N ALA A 814 -15.44 -11.57 29.60
CA ALA A 814 -15.91 -11.43 30.98
C ALA A 814 -16.34 -9.99 31.31
N ALA A 815 -15.58 -9.00 30.87
CA ALA A 815 -15.94 -7.60 31.11
C ALA A 815 -17.27 -7.22 30.43
N TYR A 816 -17.53 -7.71 29.21
CA TYR A 816 -18.83 -7.53 28.55
C TYR A 816 -19.95 -8.30 29.27
N LEU A 817 -19.76 -9.58 29.56
CA LEU A 817 -20.77 -10.43 30.22
C LEU A 817 -21.17 -9.91 31.60
N SER A 818 -20.24 -9.24 32.31
CA SER A 818 -20.51 -8.62 33.62
C SER A 818 -21.62 -7.57 33.60
N LYS A 819 -21.96 -7.01 32.42
CA LYS A 819 -23.04 -6.03 32.25
C LYS A 819 -24.44 -6.64 32.33
N VAL A 820 -24.57 -7.95 32.13
CA VAL A 820 -25.86 -8.64 31.96
C VAL A 820 -26.08 -9.76 32.98
N CYS A 821 -25.15 -9.95 33.92
CA CYS A 821 -25.21 -11.01 34.92
C CYS A 821 -24.82 -10.54 36.33
N ASN A 822 -25.07 -11.38 37.33
CA ASN A 822 -24.76 -11.05 38.73
C ASN A 822 -23.26 -11.00 38.97
N SER A 823 -22.51 -12.00 38.49
CA SER A 823 -21.07 -12.11 38.68
C SER A 823 -20.41 -12.98 37.63
N VAL A 824 -19.18 -12.62 37.24
CA VAL A 824 -18.34 -13.43 36.35
C VAL A 824 -17.10 -13.90 37.08
N GLU A 825 -16.88 -15.21 37.12
CA GLU A 825 -15.59 -15.81 37.42
C GLU A 825 -14.84 -16.02 36.10
N ALA A 826 -13.71 -15.35 35.91
CA ALA A 826 -12.93 -15.36 34.68
C ALA A 826 -11.60 -16.07 34.91
N ILE A 827 -11.39 -17.19 34.21
CA ILE A 827 -10.21 -18.06 34.35
C ILE A 827 -9.37 -18.08 33.09
N ASP A 828 -8.05 -18.03 33.24
CA ASP A 828 -7.09 -18.35 32.18
C ASP A 828 -5.88 -19.09 32.77
N ILE A 829 -5.23 -19.93 31.97
CA ILE A 829 -4.02 -20.66 32.39
C ILE A 829 -2.79 -19.74 32.43
N ALA A 830 -2.77 -18.71 31.58
CA ALA A 830 -1.70 -17.74 31.46
C ALA A 830 -1.85 -16.60 32.47
N GLU A 831 -0.90 -16.50 33.40
CA GLU A 831 -0.87 -15.44 34.41
C GLU A 831 -0.85 -14.03 33.79
N ASP A 832 -0.16 -13.86 32.66
CA ASP A 832 -0.09 -12.56 31.96
C ASP A 832 -1.44 -12.05 31.47
N ASN A 833 -2.30 -12.95 31.00
CA ASN A 833 -3.67 -12.63 30.60
C ASN A 833 -4.48 -12.09 31.79
N ILE A 834 -4.39 -12.78 32.93
CA ILE A 834 -5.05 -12.38 34.19
C ILE A 834 -4.51 -11.03 34.69
N ARG A 835 -3.18 -10.84 34.68
CA ARG A 835 -2.56 -9.56 35.08
C ARG A 835 -2.98 -8.41 34.17
N PHE A 836 -3.05 -8.64 32.87
CA PHE A 836 -3.54 -7.64 31.92
C PHE A 836 -5.01 -7.27 32.22
N ALA A 837 -5.88 -8.29 32.31
CA ALA A 837 -7.31 -8.10 32.49
C ALA A 837 -7.61 -7.33 33.78
N ASN A 838 -6.96 -7.69 34.89
CA ASN A 838 -7.10 -7.02 36.18
C ASN A 838 -6.71 -5.52 36.13
N ARG A 839 -5.69 -5.16 35.35
CA ARG A 839 -5.22 -3.76 35.20
C ARG A 839 -6.08 -2.93 34.26
N ALA A 840 -6.71 -3.58 33.28
CA ALA A 840 -7.55 -2.94 32.27
C ALA A 840 -9.00 -2.78 32.75
N TYR A 841 -9.60 -3.85 33.26
CA TYR A 841 -11.03 -3.95 33.56
C TYR A 841 -11.30 -3.86 35.07
N ARG A 842 -12.24 -2.99 35.46
CA ARG A 842 -12.48 -2.59 36.86
C ARG A 842 -13.90 -2.89 37.36
N GLN A 843 -14.65 -3.69 36.61
CA GLN A 843 -15.99 -4.12 36.98
C GLN A 843 -15.91 -4.91 38.30
N SER A 844 -16.65 -4.45 39.30
CA SER A 844 -16.58 -4.99 40.67
C SER A 844 -17.15 -6.40 40.81
N ASN A 845 -17.94 -6.84 39.84
CA ASN A 845 -18.54 -8.16 39.77
C ASN A 845 -17.77 -9.17 38.89
N VAL A 846 -16.54 -8.85 38.48
CA VAL A 846 -15.64 -9.79 37.78
C VAL A 846 -14.50 -10.19 38.70
N ARG A 847 -14.22 -11.48 38.79
CA ARG A 847 -13.06 -12.03 39.50
C ARG A 847 -12.12 -12.73 38.53
N TRP A 848 -10.86 -12.31 38.53
CA TRP A 848 -9.82 -12.80 37.64
C TRP A 848 -8.96 -13.83 38.36
N ASN A 849 -8.95 -15.08 37.90
CA ASN A 849 -8.24 -16.18 38.55
C ASN A 849 -7.42 -16.98 37.55
N ARG A 850 -6.29 -17.53 38.00
CA ARG A 850 -5.55 -18.51 37.19
C ARG A 850 -6.13 -19.91 37.38
N GLY A 851 -6.30 -20.66 36.30
CA GLY A 851 -6.82 -22.03 36.37
C GLY A 851 -6.75 -22.78 35.05
N ASP A 852 -6.98 -24.09 35.12
CA ASP A 852 -6.98 -25.00 33.98
C ASP A 852 -8.42 -25.44 33.70
N VAL A 853 -8.87 -25.31 32.44
CA VAL A 853 -10.24 -25.68 32.04
C VAL A 853 -10.52 -27.19 32.17
N THR A 854 -9.47 -28.01 32.26
CA THR A 854 -9.56 -29.46 32.45
C THR A 854 -9.60 -29.87 33.93
N CYS A 855 -9.43 -28.91 34.85
CA CYS A 855 -9.46 -29.10 36.30
C CYS A 855 -9.82 -27.77 36.99
N LEU A 856 -11.11 -27.39 36.92
CA LEU A 856 -11.59 -26.10 37.39
C LEU A 856 -11.60 -26.04 38.93
N PRO A 857 -11.08 -24.96 39.55
CA PRO A 857 -10.94 -24.83 41.00
C PRO A 857 -12.25 -24.45 41.72
N TYR A 858 -13.39 -24.95 41.25
CA TYR A 858 -14.73 -24.64 41.77
C TYR A 858 -15.46 -25.91 42.21
N HIS A 859 -16.45 -25.77 43.09
CA HIS A 859 -17.32 -26.86 43.50
C HIS A 859 -18.32 -27.23 42.38
N ALA A 860 -18.96 -28.39 42.54
CA ALA A 860 -20.01 -28.81 41.61
C ALA A 860 -21.28 -27.96 41.81
N GLY A 861 -21.97 -27.59 40.72
CA GLY A 861 -23.21 -26.82 40.81
C GLY A 861 -23.02 -25.40 41.35
N GLU A 862 -22.09 -24.66 40.78
CA GLU A 862 -21.82 -23.27 41.17
C GLU A 862 -22.29 -22.22 40.16
N PHE A 863 -22.37 -22.58 38.87
CA PHE A 863 -22.60 -21.64 37.78
C PHE A 863 -23.88 -21.94 37.02
N ASP A 864 -24.58 -20.89 36.61
CA ASP A 864 -25.78 -20.99 35.76
C ASP A 864 -25.39 -21.06 34.28
N VAL A 865 -24.30 -20.38 33.90
CA VAL A 865 -23.77 -20.39 32.53
C VAL A 865 -22.24 -20.51 32.57
N TYR A 866 -21.70 -21.36 31.71
CA TYR A 866 -20.26 -21.44 31.44
C TYR A 866 -20.03 -21.14 29.96
N VAL A 867 -19.32 -20.04 29.66
CA VAL A 867 -18.87 -19.65 28.32
C VAL A 867 -17.41 -20.07 28.11
N SER A 868 -17.14 -20.79 27.02
CA SER A 868 -15.80 -21.26 26.68
C SER A 868 -15.56 -21.18 25.17
N PHE A 869 -14.83 -20.16 24.72
CA PHE A 869 -14.58 -19.93 23.31
C PHE A 869 -13.13 -20.18 22.94
N GLU A 870 -12.89 -20.86 21.81
CA GLU A 870 -11.58 -21.03 21.16
C GLU A 870 -10.51 -21.63 22.08
N VAL A 871 -10.85 -22.72 22.76
CA VAL A 871 -9.91 -23.50 23.60
C VAL A 871 -9.85 -24.97 23.20
N PHE A 872 -10.94 -25.50 22.66
CA PHE A 872 -11.15 -26.93 22.43
C PHE A 872 -10.13 -27.53 21.47
N GLU A 873 -9.71 -26.74 20.48
CA GLU A 873 -8.73 -27.04 19.44
C GLU A 873 -7.28 -27.08 19.94
N HIS A 874 -7.01 -26.47 21.09
CA HIS A 874 -5.69 -26.42 21.74
C HIS A 874 -5.45 -27.56 22.72
N LEU A 875 -6.51 -28.28 23.10
CA LEU A 875 -6.40 -29.37 24.06
C LEU A 875 -5.99 -30.68 23.36
N PRO A 876 -5.14 -31.49 24.01
CA PRO A 876 -4.95 -32.89 23.61
C PRO A 876 -6.31 -33.60 23.56
N VAL A 877 -6.46 -34.52 22.61
CA VAL A 877 -7.76 -35.19 22.35
C VAL A 877 -8.32 -35.87 23.60
N ASP A 878 -7.47 -36.44 24.44
CA ASP A 878 -7.84 -37.06 25.73
C ASP A 878 -8.27 -36.05 26.81
N MET A 879 -7.82 -34.80 26.71
CA MET A 879 -8.18 -33.71 27.63
C MET A 879 -9.46 -32.98 27.23
N THR A 880 -9.88 -33.03 25.96
CA THR A 880 -11.16 -32.43 25.52
C THR A 880 -12.36 -33.00 26.26
N VAL A 881 -12.37 -34.31 26.54
CA VAL A 881 -13.45 -34.95 27.30
C VAL A 881 -13.49 -34.43 28.73
N LYS A 882 -12.32 -34.30 29.39
CA LYS A 882 -12.24 -33.75 30.75
C LYS A 882 -12.74 -32.32 30.83
N HIS A 883 -12.45 -31.49 29.84
CA HIS A 883 -12.97 -30.11 29.78
C HIS A 883 -14.51 -30.09 29.75
N VAL A 884 -15.13 -30.97 28.94
CA VAL A 884 -16.59 -31.09 28.85
C VAL A 884 -17.20 -31.67 30.14
N GLU A 885 -16.54 -32.65 30.76
CA GLU A 885 -16.95 -33.22 32.06
C GLU A 885 -16.86 -32.19 33.20
N GLU A 886 -15.79 -31.39 33.23
CA GLU A 886 -15.63 -30.29 34.18
C GLU A 886 -16.71 -29.22 33.97
N ALA A 887 -17.01 -28.88 32.72
CA ALA A 887 -18.11 -27.98 32.40
C ALA A 887 -19.45 -28.49 32.94
N TYR A 888 -19.75 -29.78 32.73
CA TYR A 888 -20.94 -30.40 33.31
C TYR A 888 -20.91 -30.37 34.84
N ARG A 889 -19.77 -30.69 35.47
CA ARG A 889 -19.64 -30.73 36.93
C ARG A 889 -19.96 -29.39 37.58
N VAL A 890 -19.37 -28.30 37.09
CA VAL A 890 -19.49 -26.97 37.72
C VAL A 890 -20.84 -26.29 37.47
N LEU A 891 -21.61 -26.74 36.47
CA LEU A 891 -22.94 -26.17 36.17
C LEU A 891 -24.01 -26.61 37.17
N ASN A 892 -24.94 -25.70 37.46
CA ASN A 892 -26.22 -25.97 38.11
C ASN A 892 -27.10 -26.88 37.23
N LYS A 893 -28.10 -27.54 37.84
CA LYS A 893 -29.12 -28.26 37.06
C LYS A 893 -29.90 -27.26 36.20
N GLY A 894 -30.04 -27.52 34.90
CA GLY A 894 -30.57 -26.58 33.90
C GLY A 894 -29.56 -25.50 33.47
N GLY A 895 -28.34 -25.54 33.98
CA GLY A 895 -27.26 -24.64 33.60
C GLY A 895 -26.77 -24.92 32.18
N LYS A 896 -26.19 -23.90 31.54
CA LYS A 896 -25.80 -23.99 30.12
C LYS A 896 -24.29 -23.89 29.92
N PHE A 897 -23.75 -24.78 29.11
CA PHE A 897 -22.38 -24.71 28.58
C PHE A 897 -22.41 -24.19 27.14
N ILE A 898 -21.82 -23.03 26.90
CA ILE A 898 -21.77 -22.38 25.59
C ILE A 898 -20.33 -22.43 25.10
N ILE A 899 -20.08 -23.24 24.08
CA ILE A 899 -18.73 -23.54 23.59
C ILE A 899 -18.59 -23.22 22.10
N SER A 900 -17.44 -22.67 21.69
CA SER A 900 -17.10 -22.50 20.26
C SER A 900 -15.76 -23.14 19.91
N THR A 901 -15.68 -23.62 18.67
CA THR A 901 -14.44 -24.13 18.07
C THR A 901 -14.40 -23.75 16.58
N PRO A 902 -13.21 -23.58 15.98
CA PRO A 902 -13.04 -23.46 14.54
C PRO A 902 -13.65 -24.66 13.80
N ASN A 903 -14.26 -24.39 12.63
CA ASN A 903 -14.82 -25.41 11.76
C ASN A 903 -13.77 -25.96 10.80
N LYS A 904 -13.32 -27.21 11.02
CA LYS A 904 -12.29 -27.84 10.19
C LYS A 904 -12.67 -27.89 8.72
N ALA A 905 -13.94 -28.16 8.37
CA ALA A 905 -14.40 -28.23 6.98
C ALA A 905 -14.03 -26.97 6.17
N MET A 906 -14.14 -25.80 6.79
CA MET A 906 -13.83 -24.51 6.15
C MET A 906 -12.37 -24.11 6.25
N ARG A 907 -11.66 -24.61 7.26
CA ARG A 907 -10.28 -24.24 7.57
C ARG A 907 -9.25 -25.27 7.12
N ARG A 908 -9.61 -26.23 6.26
CA ARG A 908 -8.71 -27.30 5.75
C ARG A 908 -7.37 -26.80 5.20
N ASN A 909 -7.29 -25.56 4.73
CA ASN A 909 -6.07 -24.95 4.19
C ASN A 909 -5.38 -23.95 5.15
N VAL A 910 -5.86 -23.84 6.39
CA VAL A 910 -5.27 -22.98 7.43
C VAL A 910 -4.49 -23.86 8.39
N HIS A 911 -3.18 -23.71 8.42
CA HIS A 911 -2.32 -24.44 9.35
C HIS A 911 -1.93 -23.53 10.51
N ASN A 912 -2.65 -23.65 11.62
CA ASN A 912 -2.32 -22.96 12.85
C ASN A 912 -1.40 -23.86 13.71
N PRO A 913 -0.14 -23.47 13.98
CA PRO A 913 0.81 -24.32 14.71
C PRO A 913 0.43 -24.57 16.17
N PHE A 914 -0.52 -23.83 16.73
CA PHE A 914 -0.99 -24.00 18.11
C PHE A 914 -2.28 -24.82 18.23
N HIS A 915 -2.91 -25.18 17.11
CA HIS A 915 -4.06 -26.08 17.11
C HIS A 915 -3.56 -27.53 17.12
N ILE A 916 -3.83 -28.26 18.20
CA ILE A 916 -3.55 -29.70 18.27
C ILE A 916 -4.49 -30.45 17.33
N LYS A 917 -5.78 -30.06 17.33
CA LYS A 917 -6.79 -30.62 16.44
C LYS A 917 -7.96 -29.67 16.24
N GLU A 918 -8.25 -29.32 14.98
CA GLU A 918 -9.56 -28.79 14.62
C GLU A 918 -10.55 -29.94 14.39
N TYR A 919 -11.83 -29.74 14.73
CA TYR A 919 -12.86 -30.78 14.71
C TYR A 919 -13.87 -30.56 13.59
N GLU A 920 -14.31 -31.64 12.95
CA GLU A 920 -15.53 -31.63 12.13
C GLU A 920 -16.76 -31.67 13.06
N ILE A 921 -17.92 -31.25 12.54
CA ILE A 921 -19.15 -31.15 13.35
C ILE A 921 -19.56 -32.49 13.97
N GLU A 922 -19.39 -33.61 13.25
CA GLU A 922 -19.76 -34.94 13.73
C GLU A 922 -18.92 -35.34 14.95
N GLU A 923 -17.62 -35.02 14.92
CA GLU A 923 -16.70 -35.31 16.02
C GLU A 923 -17.04 -34.45 17.24
N PHE A 924 -17.24 -33.15 17.03
CA PHE A 924 -17.59 -32.21 18.09
C PHE A 924 -18.92 -32.59 18.76
N SER A 925 -19.93 -32.89 17.94
CA SER A 925 -21.26 -33.31 18.42
C SER A 925 -21.21 -34.63 19.20
N THR A 926 -20.42 -35.60 18.72
CA THR A 926 -20.24 -36.89 19.41
C THR A 926 -19.62 -36.73 20.80
N ILE A 927 -18.68 -35.79 20.96
CA ILE A 927 -18.04 -35.56 22.27
C ILE A 927 -19.03 -34.90 23.23
N LEU A 928 -19.71 -33.84 22.80
CA LEU A 928 -20.64 -33.10 23.66
C LEU A 928 -21.85 -33.96 24.09
N SER A 929 -22.43 -34.71 23.15
CA SER A 929 -23.63 -35.51 23.39
C SER A 929 -23.39 -36.76 24.26
N LYS A 930 -22.13 -37.09 24.58
CA LYS A 930 -21.79 -38.13 25.56
C LYS A 930 -21.97 -37.67 27.00
N VAL A 931 -21.95 -36.35 27.23
CA VAL A 931 -21.96 -35.75 28.57
C VAL A 931 -23.25 -34.98 28.82
N PHE A 932 -23.75 -34.25 27.82
CA PHE A 932 -24.95 -33.42 27.93
C PHE A 932 -26.17 -34.04 27.26
N ASP A 933 -27.33 -33.95 27.92
CA ASP A 933 -28.60 -34.52 27.45
C ASP A 933 -29.18 -33.77 26.25
N LYS A 934 -28.88 -32.47 26.13
CA LYS A 934 -29.37 -31.60 25.06
C LYS A 934 -28.25 -30.69 24.55
N VAL A 935 -28.03 -30.73 23.23
CA VAL A 935 -27.01 -29.95 22.53
C VAL A 935 -27.63 -29.28 21.30
N ASP A 936 -27.68 -27.95 21.29
CA ASP A 936 -28.14 -27.15 20.16
C ASP A 936 -26.92 -26.54 19.43
N PHE A 937 -26.84 -26.68 18.11
CA PHE A 937 -25.73 -26.17 17.29
C PHE A 937 -26.07 -24.88 16.55
N TYR A 938 -25.06 -24.03 16.42
CA TYR A 938 -25.11 -22.74 15.75
C TYR A 938 -23.82 -22.51 14.94
N SER A 939 -23.89 -21.59 13.98
CA SER A 939 -22.82 -21.29 13.03
C SER A 939 -22.54 -19.79 12.98
N VAL A 940 -21.26 -19.42 12.90
CA VAL A 940 -20.86 -18.01 12.66
C VAL A 940 -20.61 -17.78 11.16
N GLU A 941 -21.54 -17.11 10.51
CA GLU A 941 -21.47 -16.75 9.08
C GLU A 941 -21.83 -15.27 8.89
N ASN A 942 -21.12 -14.58 7.99
CA ASN A 942 -21.35 -13.14 7.73
C ASN A 942 -21.44 -12.28 9.00
N TYR A 943 -20.58 -12.57 9.98
CA TYR A 943 -20.53 -11.86 11.27
C TYR A 943 -21.84 -11.94 12.07
N LYS A 944 -22.60 -13.03 11.94
CA LYS A 944 -23.78 -13.31 12.75
C LYS A 944 -23.76 -14.76 13.23
N VAL A 945 -24.36 -14.99 14.39
CA VAL A 945 -24.63 -16.34 14.89
C VAL A 945 -26.00 -16.80 14.41
N GLU A 946 -26.03 -17.88 13.64
CA GLU A 946 -27.27 -18.45 13.10
C GLU A 946 -27.51 -19.87 13.63
N LYS A 947 -28.77 -20.23 13.85
CA LYS A 947 -29.13 -21.57 14.31
C LYS A 947 -28.86 -22.62 13.24
N GLY A 948 -28.30 -23.75 13.65
CA GLY A 948 -27.94 -24.88 12.79
C GLY A 948 -26.47 -24.89 12.38
N VAL A 949 -26.08 -25.96 11.70
CA VAL A 949 -24.71 -26.19 11.24
C VAL A 949 -24.64 -25.83 9.76
N LYS A 950 -23.77 -24.89 9.42
CA LYS A 950 -23.47 -24.53 8.05
C LYS A 950 -22.06 -24.95 7.71
N MET A 951 -21.92 -25.71 6.64
CA MET A 951 -20.61 -26.12 6.13
C MET A 951 -19.72 -24.93 5.75
N THR A 952 -20.30 -23.76 5.49
CA THR A 952 -19.61 -22.52 5.10
C THR A 952 -19.13 -21.66 6.28
N ALA A 953 -19.49 -22.01 7.52
CA ALA A 953 -19.19 -21.20 8.69
C ALA A 953 -17.73 -21.38 9.15
N ASN A 954 -17.10 -20.30 9.61
CA ASN A 954 -15.71 -20.33 10.11
C ASN A 954 -15.60 -20.97 11.49
N ASN A 955 -16.63 -20.81 12.31
CA ASN A 955 -16.71 -21.31 13.68
C ASN A 955 -18.06 -21.96 13.90
N MET A 956 -18.05 -23.02 14.71
CA MET A 956 -19.25 -23.69 15.21
C MET A 956 -19.42 -23.31 16.68
N ILE A 957 -20.67 -23.19 17.11
CA ILE A 957 -21.02 -22.97 18.51
C ILE A 957 -22.00 -24.07 18.92
N ALA A 958 -21.85 -24.58 20.14
CA ALA A 958 -22.82 -25.46 20.76
C ALA A 958 -23.31 -24.86 22.08
N VAL A 959 -24.61 -24.99 22.33
CA VAL A 959 -25.24 -24.68 23.62
C VAL A 959 -25.71 -26.01 24.21
N CYS A 960 -25.07 -26.43 25.29
CA CYS A 960 -25.35 -27.68 25.99
C CYS A 960 -26.08 -27.40 27.31
N GLU A 961 -27.06 -28.22 27.67
CA GLU A 961 -27.88 -28.05 28.88
C GLU A 961 -27.70 -29.25 29.83
N LYS A 962 -27.49 -28.96 31.13
CA LYS A 962 -27.28 -29.97 32.20
C LYS A 962 -28.57 -30.48 32.85
#